data_AF-A0A0R3S3R6-F1
#
_entry.id   AF-A0A0R3S3R6-F1
#
_cell.length_a   1.000
_cell.length_b   1.000
_cell.length_c   1.000
_cell.angle_alpha   90.00
_cell.angle_beta   90.00
_cell.angle_gamma   90.00
#
_symmetry.space_group_name_H-M   'P 1'
#
loop_
_entity.id
_entity.type
_entity.pdbx_description
1 polymer ?
#
loop_
_entity_poly.entity_id
_entity_poly.type
_entity_poly.pdbx_seq_one_letter_code
_entity_poly.pdbx_strand_id
1 'polypeptide(L)'
;MSGTLANGGISTSYAFDPHSLEIKTKSVEQTLVPLVTQITTLVNFKETYLSSGKKRSEKALRSALKIGSAVEAAIERFVVVGETIADENPDVQPEMYDACHEARLAGASIANLNCCLTDDSGGAIDKSALVRAARQLLTSVTRVLLLADRVLVKHILRSEDKIAYALVKLENTTNFTDFVKTFTEFGGDMVDLAHRSGDRQNDLKSEKRRGQMAVARTMLERLTMLLLTSNKTLLRHPDSESARQCRNGVFQQMRLALQLIALCVSDGVMHFDASHFALPPSEEVLDIGMQLTVNAAIRRLMEMLEMVRVTCNIGTGTRERLISALDSLCEMTQDFTDSAYTPHHHREQILDFLEECRFELTNLIQPDVADEPLRNESIEVSVERLTRRLKDLKKQLQIVAMEQISEVLRTNEDQVILSSIKTCSVSGDIDGVEKFLEEFRHAERNLRSLAPLTLLAGRTLCIHPSSRIARENVEVFCDTWAQCVNDLSRLAKETDAAASGRLAAEKQAYMSLPRPGVSQSIVGSRRSYCVSSLSVTSSPNFYRSSNNLPFQKYVTSNRSEDQLHSDDLVSIRHLKDALEPMEQFHRFVKDTSSSSSISAANTTRSFTVDANFQCISDDLQDEMSKVHVQDPPPPPLPKHRTKYY
;
A
#
# COMPACT_ATOMS: atom_id res chain seq x y z
N MET A 1 -24.66 -27.80 46.03
CA MET A 1 -24.03 -28.57 44.93
C MET A 1 -24.27 -27.75 43.66
N SER A 2 -23.70 -26.55 43.51
CA SER A 2 -22.27 -26.20 43.34
C SER A 2 -21.71 -26.80 42.05
N GLY A 3 -21.73 -25.99 40.98
CA GLY A 3 -21.15 -26.26 39.68
C GLY A 3 -20.67 -24.94 39.07
N THR A 4 -19.45 -24.60 39.46
CA THR A 4 -18.61 -23.41 39.24
C THR A 4 -18.68 -22.75 37.86
N LEU A 5 -18.98 -21.44 37.84
CA LEU A 5 -18.67 -20.52 36.75
C LEU A 5 -17.14 -20.33 36.69
N ALA A 6 -16.49 -20.85 35.66
CA ALA A 6 -15.10 -20.55 35.37
C ALA A 6 -15.02 -19.20 34.63
N ASN A 7 -14.58 -18.18 35.39
CA ASN A 7 -14.24 -16.86 34.91
C ASN A 7 -12.97 -16.97 34.05
N GLY A 8 -13.13 -17.10 32.73
CA GLY A 8 -12.02 -17.06 31.77
C GLY A 8 -11.56 -15.62 31.57
N GLY A 9 -10.64 -15.17 32.42
CA GLY A 9 -9.95 -13.90 32.22
C GLY A 9 -9.31 -13.86 30.84
N ILE A 10 -9.70 -12.88 30.04
CA ILE A 10 -9.03 -12.52 28.79
C ILE A 10 -7.62 -12.08 29.19
N SER A 11 -6.61 -12.90 28.89
CA SER A 11 -5.20 -12.55 29.07
C SER A 11 -4.86 -11.35 28.18
N THR A 12 -4.90 -10.15 28.76
CA THR A 12 -4.33 -8.91 28.24
C THR A 12 -2.81 -8.98 28.32
N SER A 13 -2.16 -9.63 27.35
CA SER A 13 -0.70 -9.58 27.22
C SER A 13 -0.32 -9.55 25.75
N TYR A 14 -0.22 -8.34 25.21
CA TYR A 14 0.54 -8.05 23.99
C TYR A 14 2.02 -8.32 24.26
N ALA A 15 2.42 -9.59 24.28
CA ALA A 15 3.84 -9.92 24.26
C ALA A 15 4.33 -9.68 22.82
N PHE A 16 4.90 -8.50 22.59
CA PHE A 16 5.80 -8.27 21.45
C PHE A 16 6.86 -9.38 21.49
N ASP A 17 6.97 -10.19 20.43
CA ASP A 17 8.09 -11.14 20.32
C ASP A 17 9.34 -10.34 19.93
N PRO A 18 10.27 -10.07 20.87
CA PRO A 18 11.44 -9.25 20.62
C PRO A 18 12.42 -9.91 19.65
N HIS A 19 12.18 -11.18 19.28
CA HIS A 19 12.98 -11.95 18.34
C HIS A 19 12.45 -11.91 16.90
N SER A 20 11.24 -11.40 16.66
CA SER A 20 10.71 -11.18 15.31
C SER A 20 11.11 -9.79 14.77
N LEU A 21 12.37 -9.64 14.38
CA LEU A 21 12.94 -8.39 13.85
C LEU A 21 12.51 -8.11 12.40
N GLU A 22 11.22 -8.25 12.08
CA GLU A 22 10.73 -8.02 10.73
C GLU A 22 10.59 -6.52 10.44
N ILE A 23 11.41 -6.01 9.50
CA ILE A 23 11.42 -4.59 9.11
C ILE A 23 10.39 -4.36 8.01
N LYS A 24 9.30 -3.64 8.35
CA LYS A 24 8.13 -3.42 7.47
C LYS A 24 8.10 -2.03 6.82
N THR A 25 8.99 -1.13 7.24
CA THR A 25 9.03 0.27 6.81
C THR A 25 10.36 0.63 6.18
N LYS A 26 10.30 1.55 5.20
CA LYS A 26 11.47 2.03 4.47
C LYS A 26 12.34 2.91 5.36
N SER A 27 11.73 3.72 6.22
CA SER A 27 12.39 4.59 7.19
C SER A 27 13.31 3.79 8.11
N VAL A 28 12.82 2.71 8.72
CA VAL A 28 13.61 1.82 9.58
C VAL A 28 14.73 1.14 8.78
N GLU A 29 14.45 0.64 7.58
CA GLU A 29 15.46 0.03 6.71
C GLU A 29 16.56 1.02 6.31
N GLN A 30 16.20 2.21 5.85
CA GLN A 30 17.13 3.28 5.45
C GLN A 30 17.99 3.75 6.62
N THR A 31 17.44 3.73 7.83
CA THR A 31 18.14 4.08 9.07
C THR A 31 19.15 3.00 9.46
N LEU A 32 18.83 1.72 9.23
CA LEU A 32 19.71 0.58 9.54
C LEU A 32 20.84 0.37 8.52
N VAL A 33 20.62 0.66 7.23
CA VAL A 33 21.59 0.37 6.15
C VAL A 33 22.99 0.98 6.40
N PRO A 34 23.13 2.27 6.78
CA PRO A 34 24.45 2.84 7.09
C PRO A 34 25.13 2.17 8.27
N LEU A 35 24.38 1.82 9.32
CA LEU A 35 24.91 1.14 10.51
C LEU A 35 25.38 -0.27 10.18
N VAL A 36 24.60 -1.04 9.40
CA VAL A 36 24.99 -2.37 8.92
C VAL A 36 26.28 -2.29 8.10
N THR A 37 26.41 -1.29 7.25
CA THR A 37 27.60 -1.11 6.40
C THR A 37 28.83 -0.80 7.25
N GLN A 38 28.73 0.14 8.20
CA GLN A 38 29.83 0.50 9.10
C GLN A 38 30.28 -0.68 9.97
N ILE A 39 29.34 -1.43 10.53
CA ILE A 39 29.62 -2.61 11.35
C ILE A 39 30.26 -3.71 10.49
N THR A 40 29.78 -3.94 9.28
CA THR A 40 30.35 -4.92 8.35
C THR A 40 31.77 -4.55 7.96
N THR A 41 32.05 -3.28 7.66
CA THR A 41 33.41 -2.78 7.39
C THR A 41 34.34 -2.99 8.58
N LEU A 42 33.87 -2.72 9.80
CA LEU A 42 34.66 -2.90 11.02
C LEU A 42 34.97 -4.39 11.31
N VAL A 43 34.00 -5.28 11.09
CA VAL A 43 34.18 -6.74 11.23
C VAL A 43 35.14 -7.28 10.17
N ASN A 44 34.96 -6.90 8.90
CA ASN A 44 35.79 -7.35 7.77
C ASN A 44 37.22 -6.81 7.85
N PHE A 45 37.41 -5.58 8.34
CA PHE A 45 38.73 -5.00 8.57
C PHE A 45 39.53 -5.84 9.57
N LYS A 46 38.89 -6.27 10.67
CA LYS A 46 39.53 -7.15 11.67
C LYS A 46 39.77 -8.56 11.13
N GLU A 47 38.87 -9.10 10.32
CA GLU A 47 39.07 -10.40 9.66
C GLU A 47 40.29 -10.40 8.73
N THR A 48 40.50 -9.32 7.99
CA THR A 48 41.67 -9.13 7.12
C THR A 48 42.97 -8.98 7.93
N TYR A 49 42.91 -8.30 9.09
CA TYR A 49 44.04 -8.10 9.99
C TYR A 49 44.49 -9.39 10.70
N LEU A 50 43.55 -10.26 11.08
CA LEU A 50 43.84 -11.54 11.77
C LEU A 50 44.25 -12.67 10.80
N SER A 51 43.73 -12.66 9.57
CA SER A 51 43.98 -13.74 8.59
C SER A 51 45.27 -13.54 7.80
N SER A 52 45.69 -12.28 7.62
CA SER A 52 46.99 -11.94 7.04
C SER A 52 47.97 -11.71 8.19
N GLY A 53 48.84 -12.67 8.51
CA GLY A 53 49.87 -12.53 9.55
C GLY A 53 50.92 -11.42 9.31
N LYS A 54 50.64 -10.44 8.44
CA LYS A 54 51.48 -9.27 8.16
C LYS A 54 51.04 -8.09 9.01
N LYS A 55 51.98 -7.52 9.79
CA LYS A 55 51.82 -6.22 10.46
C LYS A 55 51.51 -5.15 9.42
N ARG A 56 50.24 -4.76 9.28
CA ARG A 56 49.85 -3.58 8.47
C ARG A 56 50.23 -2.30 9.20
N SER A 57 50.41 -1.22 8.44
CA SER A 57 50.84 0.11 8.91
C SER A 57 50.09 0.59 10.15
N GLU A 58 50.81 1.20 11.10
CA GLU A 58 50.30 1.89 12.30
C GLU A 58 49.14 2.87 12.00
N LYS A 59 49.12 3.42 10.78
CA LYS A 59 48.06 4.29 10.28
C LYS A 59 46.71 3.58 10.12
N ALA A 60 46.70 2.31 9.72
CA ALA A 60 45.49 1.50 9.58
C ALA A 60 44.90 1.13 10.95
N LEU A 61 45.75 0.85 11.93
CA LEU A 61 45.36 0.59 13.32
C LEU A 61 44.68 1.82 13.96
N ARG A 62 45.27 3.01 13.78
CA ARG A 62 44.66 4.27 14.25
C ARG A 62 43.34 4.57 13.55
N SER A 63 43.16 4.19 12.29
CA SER A 63 41.90 4.34 11.58
C SER A 63 40.81 3.43 12.15
N ALA A 64 41.13 2.17 12.45
CA ALA A 64 40.18 1.25 13.08
C ALA A 64 39.68 1.76 14.43
N LEU A 65 40.60 2.20 15.31
CA LEU A 65 40.29 2.80 16.62
C LEU A 65 39.32 3.98 16.51
N LYS A 66 39.52 4.85 15.52
CA LYS A 66 38.61 5.98 15.24
C LYS A 66 37.20 5.52 14.84
N ILE A 67 37.06 4.39 14.14
CA ILE A 67 35.74 3.86 13.77
C ILE A 67 34.98 3.38 15.00
N GLY A 68 35.63 2.63 15.91
CA GLY A 68 34.97 2.15 17.14
C GLY A 68 34.47 3.31 18.02
N SER A 69 35.30 4.33 18.23
CA SER A 69 34.90 5.55 18.97
C SER A 69 33.82 6.37 18.24
N ALA A 70 33.86 6.43 16.90
CA ALA A 70 32.81 7.08 16.12
C ALA A 70 31.47 6.35 16.22
N VAL A 71 31.49 5.01 16.22
CA VAL A 71 30.29 4.17 16.42
C VAL A 71 29.71 4.42 17.81
N GLU A 72 30.53 4.37 18.88
CA GLU A 72 30.08 4.66 20.24
C GLU A 72 29.43 6.05 20.36
N ALA A 73 30.08 7.09 19.84
CA ALA A 73 29.52 8.45 19.87
C ALA A 73 28.23 8.59 19.05
N ALA A 74 28.06 7.82 17.98
CA ALA A 74 26.83 7.79 17.19
C ALA A 74 25.68 7.11 17.94
N ILE A 75 25.97 5.98 18.60
CA ILE A 75 25.00 5.24 19.41
C ILE A 75 24.56 6.06 20.62
N GLU A 76 25.47 6.83 21.24
CA GLU A 76 25.11 7.76 22.31
C GLU A 76 24.07 8.80 21.87
N ARG A 77 24.25 9.43 20.71
CA ARG A 77 23.25 10.37 20.16
C ARG A 77 21.93 9.67 19.82
N PHE A 78 22.00 8.45 19.30
CA PHE A 78 20.83 7.63 18.98
C PHE A 78 20.02 7.30 20.23
N VAL A 79 20.69 6.89 21.30
CA VAL A 79 20.07 6.54 22.57
C VAL A 79 19.37 7.75 23.18
N VAL A 80 19.98 8.94 23.18
CA VAL A 80 19.33 10.17 23.69
C VAL A 80 18.01 10.45 22.98
N VAL A 81 17.93 10.23 21.67
CA VAL A 81 16.68 10.36 20.91
C VAL A 81 15.66 9.30 21.35
N GLY A 82 16.09 8.04 21.52
CA GLY A 82 15.23 6.96 22.02
C GLY A 82 14.68 7.23 23.43
N GLU A 83 15.52 7.72 24.34
CA GLU A 83 15.16 8.11 25.71
C GLU A 83 14.17 9.29 25.70
N THR A 84 14.36 10.28 24.82
CA THR A 84 13.40 11.38 24.64
C THR A 84 12.03 10.87 24.18
N ILE A 85 11.99 9.94 23.22
CA ILE A 85 10.74 9.31 22.76
C ILE A 85 10.10 8.51 23.90
N ALA A 86 10.91 7.83 24.73
CA ALA A 86 10.45 7.08 25.88
C ALA A 86 9.74 7.97 26.92
N ASP A 87 10.31 9.14 27.19
CA ASP A 87 9.75 10.10 28.16
C ASP A 87 8.38 10.67 27.73
N GLU A 88 8.18 10.82 26.41
CA GLU A 88 6.90 11.27 25.85
C GLU A 88 5.87 10.14 25.74
N ASN A 89 6.27 8.87 25.89
CA ASN A 89 5.42 7.69 25.66
C ASN A 89 5.53 6.66 26.81
N PRO A 90 4.78 6.86 27.92
CA PRO A 90 4.89 6.03 29.14
C PRO A 90 4.65 4.53 28.94
N ASP A 91 3.87 4.18 27.92
CA ASP A 91 3.48 2.81 27.59
C ASP A 91 4.57 2.02 26.83
N VAL A 92 5.50 2.71 26.15
CA VAL A 92 6.66 2.11 25.48
C VAL A 92 7.94 2.35 26.27
N GLN A 93 7.90 3.29 27.22
CA GLN A 93 9.03 3.74 28.04
C GLN A 93 9.92 2.61 28.57
N PRO A 94 9.43 1.60 29.30
CA PRO A 94 10.31 0.56 29.87
C PRO A 94 11.04 -0.24 28.80
N GLU A 95 10.32 -0.70 27.77
CA GLU A 95 10.91 -1.46 26.65
C GLU A 95 11.93 -0.63 25.86
N MET A 96 11.68 0.68 25.70
CA MET A 96 12.57 1.62 25.01
C MET A 96 13.85 1.87 25.79
N TYR A 97 13.76 2.11 27.10
CA TYR A 97 14.92 2.28 27.97
C TYR A 97 15.79 1.03 28.01
N ASP A 98 15.19 -0.16 28.08
CA ASP A 98 15.93 -1.42 28.02
C ASP A 98 16.70 -1.57 26.70
N ALA A 99 16.04 -1.34 25.56
CA ALA A 99 16.67 -1.43 24.25
C ALA A 99 17.77 -0.38 24.05
N CYS A 100 17.56 0.83 24.57
CA CYS A 100 18.55 1.90 24.60
C CYS A 100 19.77 1.55 25.45
N HIS A 101 19.54 0.97 26.64
CA HIS A 101 20.61 0.52 27.53
C HIS A 101 21.45 -0.59 26.89
N GLU A 102 20.80 -1.59 26.26
CA GLU A 102 21.48 -2.65 25.51
C GLU A 102 22.32 -2.09 24.35
N ALA A 103 21.80 -1.11 23.60
CA ALA A 103 22.52 -0.46 22.51
C ALA A 103 23.77 0.27 23.02
N ARG A 104 23.64 1.00 24.13
CA ARG A 104 24.75 1.70 24.78
C ARG A 104 25.87 0.73 25.19
N LEU A 105 25.51 -0.37 25.87
CA LEU A 105 26.47 -1.40 26.28
C LEU A 105 27.17 -2.07 25.09
N ALA A 106 26.43 -2.34 24.01
CA ALA A 106 27.00 -2.92 22.79
C ALA A 106 27.94 -1.95 22.07
N GLY A 107 27.58 -0.67 22.00
CA GLY A 107 28.44 0.41 21.46
C GLY A 107 29.76 0.54 22.22
N ALA A 108 29.69 0.62 23.57
CA ALA A 108 30.87 0.66 24.43
C ALA A 108 31.74 -0.61 24.30
N SER A 109 31.11 -1.78 24.17
CA SER A 109 31.84 -3.04 23.95
C SER A 109 32.62 -3.03 22.63
N ILE A 110 32.07 -2.46 21.56
CA ILE A 110 32.75 -2.33 20.25
C ILE A 110 33.93 -1.36 20.36
N ALA A 111 33.78 -0.24 21.07
CA ALA A 111 34.87 0.71 21.29
C ALA A 111 36.01 0.08 22.12
N ASN A 112 35.67 -0.58 23.23
CA ASN A 112 36.65 -1.20 24.14
C ASN A 112 37.42 -2.37 23.51
N LEU A 113 36.73 -3.24 22.73
CA LEU A 113 37.37 -4.33 22.00
C LEU A 113 38.35 -3.86 20.90
N ASN A 114 38.24 -2.59 20.52
CA ASN A 114 39.12 -1.94 19.57
C ASN A 114 40.32 -1.31 20.31
N CYS A 115 40.11 -0.68 21.47
CA CYS A 115 41.18 -0.12 22.31
C CYS A 115 42.22 -1.16 22.76
N CYS A 116 41.83 -2.42 23.01
CA CYS A 116 42.78 -3.49 23.36
C CYS A 116 43.75 -3.91 22.23
N LEU A 117 43.68 -3.31 21.04
CA LEU A 117 44.62 -3.54 19.95
C LEU A 117 46.03 -2.95 20.19
N THR A 118 46.21 -2.17 21.24
CA THR A 118 47.46 -1.42 21.52
C THR A 118 48.37 -2.07 22.55
N ASP A 119 47.90 -3.07 23.31
CA ASP A 119 48.73 -3.73 24.31
C ASP A 119 49.55 -4.85 23.68
N ASP A 120 50.88 -4.71 23.74
CA ASP A 120 51.92 -5.61 23.23
C ASP A 120 51.94 -7.00 23.93
N SER A 121 50.96 -7.26 24.81
CA SER A 121 50.69 -8.59 25.36
C SER A 121 49.90 -9.40 24.34
N GLY A 122 50.53 -10.44 23.77
CA GLY A 122 49.98 -11.33 22.73
C GLY A 122 48.73 -12.16 23.09
N GLY A 123 47.72 -11.54 23.70
CA GLY A 123 46.38 -12.09 23.87
C GLY A 123 45.62 -12.02 22.55
N ALA A 124 45.26 -13.18 22.00
CA ALA A 124 44.39 -13.26 20.84
C ALA A 124 43.06 -12.57 21.15
N ILE A 125 42.85 -11.37 20.61
CA ILE A 125 41.57 -10.66 20.77
C ILE A 125 40.48 -11.51 20.12
N ASP A 126 39.49 -11.88 20.93
CA ASP A 126 38.49 -12.86 20.55
C ASP A 126 37.60 -12.34 19.42
N LYS A 127 37.80 -12.88 18.20
CA LYS A 127 36.98 -12.62 17.01
C LYS A 127 35.49 -12.81 17.32
N SER A 128 35.19 -13.81 18.15
CA SER A 128 33.82 -14.12 18.56
C SER A 128 33.18 -12.99 19.38
N ALA A 129 33.97 -12.30 20.22
CA ALA A 129 33.48 -11.22 21.06
C ALA A 129 33.08 -9.98 20.25
N LEU A 130 33.86 -9.61 19.22
CA LEU A 130 33.50 -8.46 18.36
C LEU A 130 32.27 -8.76 17.50
N VAL A 131 32.22 -9.95 16.89
CA VAL A 131 31.06 -10.36 16.08
C VAL A 131 29.80 -10.42 16.96
N ARG A 132 29.92 -10.88 18.20
CA ARG A 132 28.82 -10.88 19.18
C ARG A 132 28.38 -9.45 19.55
N ALA A 133 29.33 -8.54 19.84
CA ALA A 133 29.01 -7.15 20.15
C ALA A 133 28.35 -6.42 18.97
N ALA A 134 28.85 -6.66 17.74
CA ALA A 134 28.27 -6.14 16.51
C ALA A 134 26.84 -6.64 16.26
N ARG A 135 26.59 -7.94 16.45
CA ARG A 135 25.23 -8.52 16.34
C ARG A 135 24.31 -7.95 17.41
N GLN A 136 24.77 -7.86 18.65
CA GLN A 136 24.01 -7.28 19.75
C GLN A 136 23.62 -5.83 19.44
N LEU A 137 24.56 -5.03 18.91
CA LEU A 137 24.29 -3.65 18.55
C LEU A 137 23.22 -3.54 17.46
N LEU A 138 23.31 -4.36 16.41
CA LEU A 138 22.30 -4.41 15.35
C LEU A 138 20.93 -4.78 15.89
N THR A 139 20.86 -5.80 16.76
CA THR A 139 19.62 -6.23 17.40
C THR A 139 19.01 -5.14 18.27
N SER A 140 19.80 -4.51 19.15
CA SER A 140 19.31 -3.47 20.06
C SER A 140 18.88 -2.20 19.32
N VAL A 141 19.64 -1.76 18.31
CA VAL A 141 19.25 -0.60 17.48
C VAL A 141 17.98 -0.89 16.69
N THR A 142 17.88 -2.08 16.08
CA THR A 142 16.66 -2.49 15.37
C THR A 142 15.46 -2.47 16.32
N ARG A 143 15.63 -2.97 17.56
CA ARG A 143 14.59 -2.96 18.59
C ARG A 143 14.16 -1.54 18.97
N VAL A 144 15.08 -0.59 19.16
CA VAL A 144 14.75 0.83 19.40
C VAL A 144 13.94 1.42 18.23
N LEU A 145 14.34 1.15 16.98
CA LEU A 145 13.64 1.64 15.80
C LEU A 145 12.23 1.04 15.65
N LEU A 146 12.05 -0.24 15.96
CA LEU A 146 10.74 -0.89 15.95
C LEU A 146 9.82 -0.35 17.06
N LEU A 147 10.37 -0.03 18.23
CA LEU A 147 9.62 0.61 19.31
C LEU A 147 9.21 2.05 18.93
N ALA A 148 10.07 2.80 18.24
CA ALA A 148 9.72 4.10 17.69
C ALA A 148 8.64 4.01 16.61
N ASP A 149 8.71 3.00 15.72
CA ASP A 149 7.68 2.72 14.72
C ASP A 149 6.31 2.44 15.39
N ARG A 150 6.31 1.69 16.50
CA ARG A 150 5.10 1.43 17.30
C ARG A 150 4.48 2.72 17.85
N VAL A 151 5.29 3.69 18.26
CA VAL A 151 4.81 5.01 18.68
C VAL A 151 4.14 5.75 17.52
N LEU A 152 4.72 5.72 16.31
CA LEU A 152 4.11 6.31 15.12
C LEU A 152 2.75 5.67 14.78
N VAL A 153 2.66 4.34 14.85
CA VAL A 153 1.39 3.62 14.67
C VAL A 153 0.34 4.09 15.69
N LYS A 154 0.70 4.24 16.96
CA LYS A 154 -0.20 4.77 18.01
C LYS A 154 -0.66 6.20 17.72
N HIS A 155 0.19 7.06 17.17
CA HIS A 155 -0.23 8.41 16.79
C HIS A 155 -1.28 8.41 15.68
N ILE A 156 -1.17 7.50 14.70
CA ILE A 156 -2.17 7.35 13.65
C ILE A 156 -3.49 6.85 14.24
N LEU A 157 -3.45 5.81 15.08
CA LEU A 157 -4.63 5.25 15.74
C LEU A 157 -5.33 6.28 16.63
N ARG A 158 -4.59 7.08 17.42
CA ARG A 158 -5.18 8.17 18.21
C ARG A 158 -5.86 9.24 17.35
N SER A 159 -5.32 9.51 16.15
CA SER A 159 -5.96 10.44 15.20
C SER A 159 -7.23 9.86 14.61
N GLU A 160 -7.26 8.55 14.37
CA GLU A 160 -8.43 7.79 13.93
C GLU A 160 -9.53 7.78 15.01
N ASP A 161 -9.17 7.51 16.27
CA ASP A 161 -10.08 7.55 17.42
C ASP A 161 -10.79 8.91 17.56
N LYS A 162 -10.06 10.02 17.36
CA LYS A 162 -10.64 11.37 17.38
C LYS A 162 -11.73 11.53 16.33
N ILE A 163 -11.48 11.06 15.12
CA ILE A 163 -12.46 11.11 14.03
C ILE A 163 -13.65 10.22 14.34
N ALA A 164 -13.43 9.00 14.85
CA ALA A 164 -14.50 8.11 15.27
C ALA A 164 -15.40 8.76 16.34
N TYR A 165 -14.80 9.46 17.32
CA TYR A 165 -15.53 10.24 18.32
C TYR A 165 -16.29 11.42 17.70
N ALA A 166 -15.67 12.16 16.79
CA ALA A 166 -16.31 13.26 16.08
C ALA A 166 -17.52 12.79 15.25
N LEU A 167 -17.45 11.61 14.63
CA LEU A 167 -18.59 11.00 13.92
C LEU A 167 -19.77 10.74 14.87
N VAL A 168 -19.53 10.24 16.10
CA VAL A 168 -20.59 10.05 17.10
C VAL A 168 -21.23 11.40 17.49
N LYS A 169 -20.42 12.46 17.63
CA LYS A 169 -20.93 13.81 17.91
C LYS A 169 -21.79 14.32 16.75
N LEU A 170 -21.33 14.13 15.50
CA LEU A 170 -22.06 14.53 14.29
C LEU A 170 -23.41 13.81 14.15
N GLU A 171 -23.48 12.51 14.42
CA GLU A 171 -24.73 11.72 14.32
C GLU A 171 -25.85 12.28 15.19
N ASN A 172 -25.49 12.89 16.32
CA ASN A 172 -26.38 13.44 17.34
C ASN A 172 -26.68 14.94 17.16
N THR A 173 -26.17 15.58 16.11
CA THR A 173 -26.50 16.97 15.82
C THR A 173 -27.96 17.10 15.34
N THR A 174 -28.67 18.09 15.90
CA THR A 174 -30.11 18.30 15.63
C THR A 174 -30.43 19.63 14.96
N ASN A 175 -29.45 20.51 14.82
CA ASN A 175 -29.60 21.81 14.19
C ASN A 175 -28.34 22.17 13.36
N PHE A 176 -28.52 23.09 12.40
CA PHE A 176 -27.47 23.48 11.46
C PHE A 176 -26.26 24.15 12.12
N THR A 177 -26.46 24.98 13.16
CA THR A 177 -25.36 25.69 13.81
C THR A 177 -24.41 24.75 14.52
N ASP A 178 -24.94 23.82 15.31
CA ASP A 178 -24.13 22.80 15.99
C ASP A 178 -23.49 21.82 15.00
N PHE A 179 -24.22 21.50 13.92
CA PHE A 179 -23.69 20.68 12.84
C PHE A 179 -22.48 21.34 12.17
N VAL A 180 -22.59 22.59 11.71
CA VAL A 180 -21.49 23.29 11.03
C VAL A 180 -20.28 23.38 11.95
N LYS A 181 -20.45 23.77 13.21
CA LYS A 181 -19.35 23.83 14.18
C LYS A 181 -18.65 22.48 14.34
N THR A 182 -19.43 21.43 14.55
CA THR A 182 -18.88 20.07 14.75
C THR A 182 -18.23 19.53 13.48
N PHE A 183 -18.79 19.86 12.30
CA PHE A 183 -18.26 19.42 11.01
C PHE A 183 -16.94 20.13 10.67
N THR A 184 -16.77 21.41 11.04
CA THR A 184 -15.49 22.12 10.93
C THR A 184 -14.42 21.49 11.83
N GLU A 185 -14.75 21.17 13.09
CA GLU A 185 -13.83 20.45 14.00
C GLU A 185 -13.42 19.09 13.40
N PHE A 186 -14.40 18.30 12.94
CA PHE A 186 -14.19 17.03 12.25
C PHE A 186 -13.27 17.17 11.02
N GLY A 187 -13.43 18.24 10.23
CA GLY A 187 -12.60 18.50 9.06
C GLY A 187 -11.13 18.72 9.41
N GLY A 188 -10.84 19.41 10.51
CA GLY A 188 -9.46 19.58 11.01
C GLY A 188 -8.83 18.24 11.40
N ASP A 189 -9.55 17.41 12.15
CA ASP A 189 -9.07 16.07 12.53
C ASP A 189 -8.84 15.16 11.31
N MET A 190 -9.68 15.29 10.27
CA MET A 190 -9.52 14.56 9.00
C MET A 190 -8.25 14.95 8.23
N VAL A 191 -7.89 16.24 8.21
CA VAL A 191 -6.63 16.73 7.62
C VAL A 191 -5.43 16.16 8.37
N ASP A 192 -5.46 16.18 9.70
CA ASP A 192 -4.40 15.60 10.53
C ASP A 192 -4.21 14.10 10.26
N LEU A 193 -5.29 13.32 10.19
CA LEU A 193 -5.22 11.91 9.82
C LEU A 193 -4.69 11.73 8.39
N ALA A 194 -5.08 12.59 7.47
CA ALA A 194 -4.65 12.54 6.07
C ALA A 194 -3.15 12.79 5.88
N HIS A 195 -2.52 13.64 6.68
CA HIS A 195 -1.07 13.76 6.64
C HIS A 195 -0.40 12.49 7.19
N ARG A 196 -0.77 12.11 8.42
CA ARG A 196 -0.17 10.98 9.14
C ARG A 196 -0.28 9.65 8.40
N SER A 197 -1.48 9.33 7.90
CA SER A 197 -1.72 8.11 7.12
C SER A 197 -1.04 8.15 5.74
N GLY A 198 -0.70 9.33 5.23
CA GLY A 198 -0.08 9.53 3.91
C GLY A 198 1.41 9.31 3.98
N ASP A 199 2.04 9.85 5.01
CA ASP A 199 3.43 9.56 5.34
C ASP A 199 3.62 8.06 5.59
N ARG A 200 2.71 7.46 6.39
CA ARG A 200 2.72 6.01 6.61
C ARG A 200 2.53 5.21 5.31
N GLN A 201 1.60 5.60 4.45
CA GLN A 201 1.41 4.96 3.14
C GLN A 201 2.72 4.92 2.34
N ASN A 202 3.43 6.03 2.27
CA ASN A 202 4.68 6.13 1.50
C ASN A 202 5.83 5.32 2.12
N ASP A 203 5.81 5.19 3.45
CA ASP A 203 6.84 4.50 4.23
C ASP A 203 6.69 2.97 4.23
N LEU A 204 5.49 2.43 4.04
CA LEU A 204 5.24 0.99 3.98
C LEU A 204 6.03 0.31 2.85
N LYS A 205 6.72 -0.81 3.17
CA LYS A 205 7.41 -1.65 2.18
C LYS A 205 6.45 -2.55 1.40
N SER A 206 5.40 -3.04 2.07
CA SER A 206 4.39 -3.89 1.43
C SER A 206 3.55 -3.07 0.45
N GLU A 207 3.75 -3.32 -0.85
CA GLU A 207 2.95 -2.75 -1.94
C GLU A 207 1.44 -2.94 -1.72
N LYS A 208 1.07 -4.08 -1.14
CA LYS A 208 -0.30 -4.45 -0.83
C LYS A 208 -0.91 -3.58 0.28
N ARG A 209 -0.22 -3.47 1.42
CA ARG A 209 -0.63 -2.60 2.53
C ARG A 209 -0.69 -1.14 2.09
N ARG A 210 0.27 -0.73 1.24
CA ARG A 210 0.25 0.61 0.63
C ARG A 210 -0.98 0.84 -0.24
N GLY A 211 -1.36 -0.15 -1.05
CA GLY A 211 -2.59 -0.11 -1.84
C GLY A 211 -3.85 -0.04 -0.99
N GLN A 212 -3.96 -0.87 0.06
CA GLN A 212 -5.10 -0.84 1.00
C GLN A 212 -5.22 0.50 1.73
N MET A 213 -4.09 1.06 2.20
CA MET A 213 -4.05 2.39 2.79
C MET A 213 -4.52 3.48 1.81
N ALA A 214 -4.09 3.40 0.54
CA ALA A 214 -4.53 4.34 -0.49
C ALA A 214 -6.04 4.26 -0.75
N VAL A 215 -6.61 3.05 -0.76
CA VAL A 215 -8.06 2.84 -0.89
C VAL A 215 -8.80 3.48 0.28
N ALA A 216 -8.39 3.17 1.52
CA ALA A 216 -9.02 3.70 2.72
C ALA A 216 -9.02 5.24 2.74
N ARG A 217 -7.87 5.85 2.44
CA ARG A 217 -7.72 7.31 2.34
C ARG A 217 -8.63 7.91 1.26
N THR A 218 -8.67 7.31 0.07
CA THR A 218 -9.53 7.77 -1.03
C THR A 218 -11.01 7.66 -0.67
N MET A 219 -11.41 6.59 0.04
CA MET A 219 -12.77 6.44 0.54
C MET A 219 -13.13 7.55 1.53
N LEU A 220 -12.27 7.85 2.50
CA LEU A 220 -12.50 8.93 3.46
C LEU A 220 -12.64 10.30 2.78
N GLU A 221 -11.80 10.60 1.79
CA GLU A 221 -11.89 11.83 1.00
C GLU A 221 -13.26 11.95 0.29
N ARG A 222 -13.71 10.89 -0.39
CA ARG A 222 -15.01 10.88 -1.10
C ARG A 222 -16.21 10.96 -0.16
N LEU A 223 -16.16 10.20 0.94
CA LEU A 223 -17.26 10.12 1.89
C LEU A 223 -17.48 11.43 2.64
N THR A 224 -16.48 12.30 2.74
CA THR A 224 -16.59 13.61 3.40
C THR A 224 -17.73 14.45 2.82
N MET A 225 -17.79 14.60 1.49
CA MET A 225 -18.84 15.41 0.86
C MET A 225 -20.21 14.73 0.99
N LEU A 226 -20.26 13.41 0.85
CA LEU A 226 -21.49 12.64 1.05
C LEU A 226 -22.00 12.74 2.49
N LEU A 227 -21.09 12.81 3.47
CA LEU A 227 -21.43 12.99 4.87
C LEU A 227 -22.06 14.36 5.07
N LEU A 228 -21.48 15.39 4.46
CA LEU A 228 -22.00 16.75 4.52
C LEU A 228 -23.42 16.84 3.95
N THR A 229 -23.62 16.44 2.69
CA THR A 229 -24.89 16.60 2.00
C THR A 229 -25.99 15.72 2.60
N SER A 230 -25.67 14.51 3.05
CA SER A 230 -26.64 13.62 3.70
C SER A 230 -27.08 14.14 5.08
N ASN A 231 -26.17 14.72 5.87
CA ASN A 231 -26.53 15.39 7.13
C ASN A 231 -27.36 16.67 6.88
N LYS A 232 -26.96 17.54 5.94
CA LYS A 232 -27.76 18.71 5.53
C LYS A 232 -29.18 18.30 5.14
N THR A 233 -29.31 17.21 4.37
CA THR A 233 -30.60 16.69 3.89
C THR A 233 -31.48 16.22 5.06
N LEU A 234 -30.93 15.44 6.00
CA LEU A 234 -31.69 14.98 7.16
C LEU A 234 -32.07 16.13 8.11
N LEU A 235 -31.20 17.12 8.32
CA LEU A 235 -31.51 18.31 9.12
C LEU A 235 -32.64 19.15 8.49
N ARG A 236 -32.76 19.16 7.16
CA ARG A 236 -33.86 19.82 6.46
C ARG A 236 -35.15 19.01 6.49
N HIS A 237 -35.06 17.68 6.44
CA HIS A 237 -36.19 16.73 6.36
C HIS A 237 -36.08 15.64 7.45
N PRO A 238 -36.31 15.99 8.74
CA PRO A 238 -36.05 15.08 9.87
C PRO A 238 -36.96 13.84 9.91
N ASP A 239 -38.15 13.95 9.30
CA ASP A 239 -39.16 12.88 9.24
C ASP A 239 -38.93 11.93 8.04
N SER A 240 -37.94 12.21 7.19
CA SER A 240 -37.63 11.38 6.02
C SER A 240 -36.79 10.18 6.42
N GLU A 241 -37.41 8.99 6.41
CA GLU A 241 -36.73 7.73 6.70
C GLU A 241 -35.63 7.42 5.68
N SER A 242 -35.86 7.72 4.39
CA SER A 242 -34.85 7.52 3.34
C SER A 242 -33.63 8.42 3.55
N ALA A 243 -33.81 9.67 4.00
CA ALA A 243 -32.71 10.56 4.33
C ALA A 243 -31.89 10.04 5.52
N ARG A 244 -32.58 9.51 6.54
CA ARG A 244 -31.96 8.94 7.74
C ARG A 244 -31.11 7.71 7.40
N GLN A 245 -31.66 6.79 6.61
CA GLN A 245 -30.95 5.59 6.17
C GLN A 245 -29.74 5.94 5.27
N CYS A 246 -29.91 6.88 4.34
CA CYS A 246 -28.83 7.37 3.48
C CYS A 246 -27.66 7.89 4.32
N ARG A 247 -27.95 8.80 5.27
CA ARG A 247 -26.97 9.37 6.20
C ARG A 247 -26.25 8.29 7.02
N ASN A 248 -27.01 7.39 7.65
CA ASN A 248 -26.45 6.35 8.52
C ASN A 248 -25.54 5.39 7.73
N GLY A 249 -25.89 5.10 6.47
CA GLY A 249 -25.04 4.33 5.58
C GLY A 249 -23.70 5.02 5.28
N VAL A 250 -23.68 6.34 5.08
CA VAL A 250 -22.42 7.09 4.92
C VAL A 250 -21.55 6.99 6.17
N PHE A 251 -22.13 7.18 7.36
CA PHE A 251 -21.41 7.03 8.63
C PHE A 251 -20.79 5.63 8.78
N GLN A 252 -21.54 4.58 8.42
CA GLN A 252 -21.02 3.20 8.44
C GLN A 252 -19.82 3.05 7.48
N GLN A 253 -19.90 3.58 6.26
CA GLN A 253 -18.79 3.50 5.31
C GLN A 253 -17.54 4.24 5.79
N MET A 254 -17.70 5.39 6.47
CA MET A 254 -16.56 6.11 7.04
C MET A 254 -15.87 5.30 8.12
N ARG A 255 -16.63 4.68 9.02
CA ARG A 255 -16.08 3.80 10.06
C ARG A 255 -15.33 2.60 9.46
N LEU A 256 -15.85 1.99 8.40
CA LEU A 256 -15.17 0.90 7.70
C LEU A 256 -13.85 1.35 7.06
N ALA A 257 -13.80 2.56 6.49
CA ALA A 257 -12.57 3.12 5.95
C ALA A 257 -11.53 3.41 7.05
N LEU A 258 -11.96 3.93 8.21
CA LEU A 258 -11.09 4.12 9.39
C LEU A 258 -10.53 2.78 9.91
N GLN A 259 -11.37 1.75 10.00
CA GLN A 259 -10.92 0.39 10.34
C GLN A 259 -9.86 -0.14 9.37
N LEU A 260 -10.01 0.13 8.07
CA LEU A 260 -9.03 -0.30 7.07
C LEU A 260 -7.69 0.43 7.27
N ILE A 261 -7.68 1.71 7.68
CA ILE A 261 -6.45 2.41 8.07
C ILE A 261 -5.82 1.73 9.29
N ALA A 262 -6.61 1.47 10.35
CA ALA A 262 -6.14 0.79 11.55
C ALA A 262 -5.54 -0.60 11.25
N LEU A 263 -6.17 -1.36 10.35
CA LEU A 263 -5.70 -2.66 9.87
C LEU A 263 -4.36 -2.55 9.14
N CYS A 264 -4.20 -1.53 8.29
CA CYS A 264 -2.99 -1.30 7.52
C CYS A 264 -1.80 -0.92 8.39
N VAL A 265 -2.01 -0.18 9.49
CA VAL A 265 -0.93 0.24 10.40
C VAL A 265 -0.59 -0.80 11.46
N SER A 266 -1.55 -1.63 11.86
CA SER A 266 -1.40 -2.67 12.90
C SER A 266 -1.02 -4.05 12.32
N ASP A 267 -0.63 -4.08 11.05
CA ASP A 267 -0.23 -5.27 10.30
C ASP A 267 -1.22 -6.45 10.38
N GLY A 268 -2.51 -6.17 10.24
CA GLY A 268 -3.53 -7.22 10.17
C GLY A 268 -4.06 -7.70 11.52
N VAL A 269 -3.41 -7.32 12.62
CA VAL A 269 -3.90 -7.63 13.97
C VAL A 269 -4.84 -6.52 14.41
N MET A 270 -6.14 -6.73 14.21
CA MET A 270 -7.18 -5.83 14.69
C MET A 270 -7.70 -6.29 16.05
N HIS A 271 -7.77 -5.38 17.00
CA HIS A 271 -8.75 -5.49 18.08
C HIS A 271 -10.11 -5.14 17.48
N PHE A 272 -10.97 -6.13 17.30
CA PHE A 272 -12.37 -5.86 17.02
C PHE A 272 -13.02 -5.39 18.33
N ASP A 273 -13.11 -4.08 18.52
CA ASP A 273 -13.94 -3.53 19.58
C ASP A 273 -15.37 -3.34 19.04
N ALA A 274 -16.27 -4.24 19.45
CA ALA A 274 -17.68 -4.23 19.08
C ALA A 274 -18.42 -2.97 19.54
N SER A 275 -17.82 -2.18 20.44
CA SER A 275 -18.36 -0.89 20.88
C SER A 275 -18.01 0.29 19.95
N HIS A 276 -16.94 0.17 19.15
CA HIS A 276 -16.48 1.18 18.19
C HIS A 276 -17.01 0.94 16.77
N PHE A 277 -17.35 -0.31 16.44
CA PHE A 277 -17.62 -0.73 15.08
C PHE A 277 -18.90 -1.57 15.00
N ALA A 278 -19.79 -1.22 14.06
CA ALA A 278 -20.91 -2.08 13.71
C ALA A 278 -20.38 -3.39 13.11
N LEU A 279 -20.94 -4.53 13.54
CA LEU A 279 -20.65 -5.82 12.91
C LEU A 279 -20.91 -5.71 11.40
N PRO A 280 -19.95 -6.08 10.54
CA PRO A 280 -20.25 -6.30 9.15
C PRO A 280 -21.29 -7.44 9.06
N PRO A 281 -22.30 -7.33 8.19
CA PRO A 281 -23.23 -8.42 7.95
C PRO A 281 -22.45 -9.55 7.25
N SER A 282 -21.98 -10.54 8.02
CA SER A 282 -21.40 -11.85 7.63
C SER A 282 -20.48 -11.96 6.39
N GLU A 283 -19.94 -10.88 5.84
CA GLU A 283 -18.99 -10.91 4.72
C GLU A 283 -17.62 -10.46 5.23
N GLU A 284 -16.62 -11.30 4.97
CA GLU A 284 -15.22 -11.16 5.36
C GLU A 284 -14.71 -9.74 5.11
N VAL A 285 -14.02 -9.16 6.11
CA VAL A 285 -13.14 -8.02 5.85
C VAL A 285 -12.24 -8.43 4.70
N LEU A 286 -12.38 -7.77 3.56
CA LEU A 286 -11.72 -8.08 2.29
C LEU A 286 -10.22 -7.75 2.41
N ASP A 287 -9.50 -8.53 3.22
CA ASP A 287 -8.05 -8.52 3.22
C ASP A 287 -7.61 -9.32 2.00
N ILE A 288 -7.46 -8.62 0.88
CA ILE A 288 -6.74 -9.10 -0.30
C ILE A 288 -5.43 -9.77 0.15
N GLY A 289 -4.88 -9.34 1.32
CA GLY A 289 -3.84 -9.95 2.17
C GLY A 289 -3.79 -11.46 2.16
N MET A 290 -4.93 -12.05 2.47
CA MET A 290 -5.08 -13.44 2.89
C MET A 290 -5.52 -14.36 1.76
N GLN A 291 -6.09 -13.83 0.67
CA GLN A 291 -6.58 -14.66 -0.45
C GLN A 291 -5.44 -15.06 -1.39
N LEU A 292 -5.26 -16.37 -1.58
CA LEU A 292 -4.36 -16.92 -2.59
C LEU A 292 -4.92 -16.58 -3.98
N THR A 293 -4.09 -16.00 -4.86
CA THR A 293 -4.50 -15.73 -6.25
C THR A 293 -4.07 -16.84 -7.18
N VAL A 294 -4.81 -17.07 -8.27
CA VAL A 294 -4.44 -18.06 -9.30
C VAL A 294 -3.00 -17.84 -9.81
N ASN A 295 -2.61 -16.59 -10.02
CA ASN A 295 -1.25 -16.25 -10.45
C ASN A 295 -0.18 -16.58 -9.37
N ALA A 296 -0.51 -16.49 -8.09
CA ALA A 296 0.37 -16.94 -7.01
C ALA A 296 0.47 -18.47 -6.94
N ALA A 297 -0.65 -19.18 -7.12
CA ALA A 297 -0.67 -20.65 -7.21
C ALA A 297 0.17 -21.15 -8.39
N ILE A 298 0.03 -20.55 -9.58
CA ILE A 298 0.85 -20.85 -10.76
C ILE A 298 2.33 -20.60 -10.50
N ARG A 299 2.71 -19.48 -9.86
CA ARG A 299 4.12 -19.20 -9.48
C ARG A 299 4.67 -20.26 -8.53
N ARG A 300 3.94 -20.59 -7.47
CA ARG A 300 4.33 -21.63 -6.51
C ARG A 300 4.52 -22.98 -7.21
N LEU A 301 3.63 -23.34 -8.14
CA LEU A 301 3.76 -24.57 -8.91
C LEU A 301 5.01 -24.55 -9.81
N MET A 302 5.29 -23.44 -10.51
CA MET A 302 6.51 -23.27 -11.30
C MET A 302 7.79 -23.36 -10.44
N GLU A 303 7.80 -22.79 -9.23
CA GLU A 303 8.93 -22.90 -8.30
C GLU A 303 9.17 -24.34 -7.86
N MET A 304 8.11 -25.11 -7.59
CA MET A 304 8.23 -26.54 -7.28
C MET A 304 8.77 -27.34 -8.46
N LEU A 305 8.35 -27.00 -9.69
CA LEU A 305 8.87 -27.63 -10.91
C LEU A 305 10.34 -27.30 -11.15
N GLU A 306 10.78 -26.08 -10.86
CA GLU A 306 12.19 -25.70 -10.94
C GLU A 306 13.03 -26.47 -9.92
N MET A 307 12.52 -26.68 -8.70
CA MET A 307 13.19 -27.54 -7.72
C MET A 307 13.31 -28.99 -8.20
N VAL A 308 12.28 -29.52 -8.87
CA VAL A 308 12.33 -30.85 -9.51
C VAL A 308 13.37 -30.89 -10.62
N ARG A 309 13.44 -29.85 -11.46
CA ARG A 309 14.43 -29.72 -12.53
C ARG A 309 15.86 -29.73 -12.01
N VAL A 310 16.13 -29.00 -10.93
CA VAL A 310 17.49 -28.88 -10.36
C VAL A 310 17.91 -30.16 -9.61
N THR A 311 16.97 -30.83 -8.95
CA THR A 311 17.27 -32.03 -8.15
C THR A 311 17.21 -33.32 -8.96
N CYS A 312 16.60 -33.29 -10.14
CA CYS A 312 16.31 -34.45 -11.00
C CYS A 312 15.67 -35.64 -10.24
N ASN A 313 14.99 -35.36 -9.12
CA ASN A 313 14.45 -36.38 -8.24
C ASN A 313 13.04 -36.00 -7.77
N ILE A 314 12.09 -36.91 -7.97
CA ILE A 314 10.70 -36.75 -7.58
C ILE A 314 10.39 -37.76 -6.48
N GLY A 315 10.64 -37.36 -5.24
CA GLY A 315 10.19 -38.13 -4.06
C GLY A 315 8.66 -38.16 -3.94
N THR A 316 8.12 -39.15 -3.22
CA THR A 316 6.68 -39.31 -2.98
C THR A 316 6.02 -38.05 -2.40
N GLY A 317 6.64 -37.41 -1.41
CA GLY A 317 6.13 -36.16 -0.83
C GLY A 317 6.19 -34.94 -1.76
N THR A 318 7.05 -34.94 -2.79
CA THR A 318 7.05 -33.87 -3.82
C THR A 318 5.97 -34.14 -4.86
N ARG A 319 5.80 -35.41 -5.26
CA ARG A 319 4.73 -35.87 -6.16
C ARG A 319 3.35 -35.45 -5.64
N GLU A 320 3.04 -35.77 -4.38
CA GLU A 320 1.74 -35.42 -3.77
C GLU A 320 1.51 -33.90 -3.72
N ARG A 321 2.54 -33.12 -3.39
CA ARG A 321 2.46 -31.65 -3.37
C ARG A 321 2.20 -31.04 -4.75
N LEU A 322 2.79 -31.60 -5.81
CA LEU A 322 2.55 -31.14 -7.17
C LEU A 322 1.11 -31.43 -7.63
N ILE A 323 0.60 -32.63 -7.34
CA ILE A 323 -0.79 -33.02 -7.64
C ILE A 323 -1.76 -32.09 -6.91
N SER A 324 -1.61 -31.96 -5.58
CA SER A 324 -2.47 -31.11 -4.77
C SER A 324 -2.46 -29.64 -5.20
N ALA A 325 -1.29 -29.12 -5.62
CA ALA A 325 -1.19 -27.75 -6.11
C ALA A 325 -1.84 -27.56 -7.48
N LEU A 326 -1.78 -28.55 -8.38
CA LEU A 326 -2.50 -28.48 -9.66
C LEU A 326 -4.02 -28.64 -9.47
N ASP A 327 -4.45 -29.51 -8.58
CA ASP A 327 -5.88 -29.67 -8.26
C ASP A 327 -6.47 -28.39 -7.66
N SER A 328 -5.76 -27.78 -6.70
CA SER A 328 -6.16 -26.48 -6.16
C SER A 328 -6.18 -25.39 -7.24
N LEU A 329 -5.21 -25.40 -8.17
CA LEU A 329 -5.22 -24.48 -9.31
C LEU A 329 -6.46 -24.68 -10.20
N CYS A 330 -6.86 -25.92 -10.48
CA CYS A 330 -8.08 -26.22 -11.25
C CYS A 330 -9.34 -25.71 -10.54
N GLU A 331 -9.46 -25.92 -9.22
CA GLU A 331 -10.58 -25.41 -8.43
C GLU A 331 -10.63 -23.88 -8.50
N MET A 332 -9.51 -23.20 -8.31
CA MET A 332 -9.46 -21.73 -8.37
C MET A 332 -9.79 -21.16 -9.76
N THR A 333 -9.63 -21.94 -10.84
CA THR A 333 -10.05 -21.50 -12.18
C THR A 333 -11.54 -21.66 -12.46
N GLN A 334 -12.30 -22.31 -11.57
CA GLN A 334 -13.76 -22.45 -11.72
C GLN A 334 -14.48 -21.11 -11.70
N ASP A 335 -13.95 -20.13 -10.95
CA ASP A 335 -14.46 -18.74 -10.96
C ASP A 335 -14.50 -18.15 -12.39
N PHE A 336 -13.58 -18.58 -13.27
CA PHE A 336 -13.56 -18.18 -14.67
C PHE A 336 -14.50 -19.02 -15.53
N THR A 337 -14.53 -20.34 -15.35
CA THR A 337 -15.34 -21.22 -16.19
C THR A 337 -16.84 -21.10 -15.90
N ASP A 338 -17.21 -20.84 -14.65
CA ASP A 338 -18.60 -20.83 -14.19
C ASP A 338 -19.21 -19.42 -14.27
N SER A 339 -18.38 -18.39 -14.43
CA SER A 339 -18.84 -17.00 -14.60
C SER A 339 -19.71 -16.86 -15.85
N ALA A 340 -20.88 -16.22 -15.70
CA ALA A 340 -21.79 -15.91 -16.80
C ALA A 340 -21.13 -15.00 -17.86
N TYR A 341 -20.12 -14.21 -17.46
CA TYR A 341 -19.43 -13.23 -18.30
C TYR A 341 -18.27 -13.82 -19.12
N THR A 342 -17.95 -15.11 -18.96
CA THR A 342 -16.95 -15.77 -19.81
C THR A 342 -17.61 -16.28 -21.10
N PRO A 343 -17.10 -15.98 -22.30
CA PRO A 343 -17.60 -16.60 -23.53
C PRO A 343 -17.29 -18.10 -23.60
N HIS A 344 -18.12 -18.89 -24.30
CA HIS A 344 -17.95 -20.35 -24.39
C HIS A 344 -16.56 -20.77 -24.90
N HIS A 345 -16.07 -20.12 -25.96
CA HIS A 345 -14.76 -20.44 -26.54
C HIS A 345 -13.60 -20.22 -25.56
N HIS A 346 -13.72 -19.21 -24.68
CA HIS A 346 -12.73 -18.96 -23.63
C HIS A 346 -12.77 -20.03 -22.54
N ARG A 347 -13.97 -20.49 -22.16
CA ARG A 347 -14.14 -21.60 -21.20
C ARG A 347 -13.47 -22.87 -21.72
N GLU A 348 -13.74 -23.24 -22.97
CA GLU A 348 -13.16 -24.41 -23.64
C GLU A 348 -11.63 -24.34 -23.64
N GLN A 349 -11.06 -23.22 -24.08
CA GLN A 349 -9.59 -23.02 -24.07
C GLN A 349 -8.97 -23.12 -22.67
N ILE A 350 -9.64 -22.62 -21.62
CA ILE A 350 -9.16 -22.77 -20.24
C ILE A 350 -9.14 -24.24 -19.84
N LEU A 351 -10.23 -24.97 -20.12
CA LEU A 351 -10.35 -26.40 -19.79
C LEU A 351 -9.31 -27.24 -20.55
N ASP A 352 -9.09 -26.96 -21.83
CA ASP A 352 -8.04 -27.62 -22.64
C ASP A 352 -6.65 -27.44 -22.01
N PHE A 353 -6.28 -26.21 -21.63
CA PHE A 353 -5.00 -25.97 -20.97
C PHE A 353 -4.87 -26.67 -19.62
N LEU A 354 -5.95 -26.78 -18.85
CA LEU A 354 -5.95 -27.52 -17.58
C LEU A 354 -5.76 -29.02 -17.81
N GLU A 355 -6.42 -29.57 -18.83
CA GLU A 355 -6.25 -30.97 -19.21
C GLU A 355 -4.82 -31.25 -19.72
N GLU A 356 -4.27 -30.37 -20.55
CA GLU A 356 -2.86 -30.45 -20.98
C GLU A 356 -1.90 -30.37 -19.78
N CYS A 357 -2.16 -29.51 -18.79
CA CYS A 357 -1.36 -29.45 -17.56
C CYS A 357 -1.44 -30.76 -16.77
N ARG A 358 -2.63 -31.37 -16.64
CA ARG A 358 -2.81 -32.66 -15.97
C ARG A 358 -2.09 -33.78 -16.69
N PHE A 359 -2.15 -33.79 -18.02
CA PHE A 359 -1.45 -34.75 -18.85
C PHE A 359 0.07 -34.67 -18.68
N GLU A 360 0.65 -33.47 -18.79
CA GLU A 360 2.10 -33.30 -18.63
C GLU A 360 2.57 -33.56 -17.20
N LEU A 361 1.76 -33.22 -16.19
CA LEU A 361 2.05 -33.60 -14.81
C LEU A 361 2.05 -35.12 -14.62
N THR A 362 1.11 -35.82 -15.26
CA THR A 362 1.05 -37.29 -15.22
C THR A 362 2.29 -37.91 -15.86
N ASN A 363 2.75 -37.37 -17.00
CA ASN A 363 4.00 -37.80 -17.65
C ASN A 363 5.22 -37.58 -16.76
N LEU A 364 5.32 -36.41 -16.10
CA LEU A 364 6.40 -36.08 -15.18
C LEU A 364 6.43 -37.03 -13.96
N ILE A 365 5.26 -37.45 -13.50
CA ILE A 365 5.07 -38.25 -12.30
C ILE A 365 5.19 -39.76 -12.58
N GLN A 366 5.15 -40.22 -13.83
CA GLN A 366 5.24 -41.65 -14.13
C GLN A 366 6.57 -42.26 -13.63
N PRO A 367 6.54 -43.51 -13.12
CA PRO A 367 7.76 -44.20 -12.70
C PRO A 367 8.62 -44.52 -13.93
N ASP A 368 9.82 -43.95 -13.99
CA ASP A 368 10.72 -44.19 -15.11
C ASP A 368 11.46 -45.52 -14.95
N VAL A 369 11.54 -46.30 -16.04
CA VAL A 369 12.27 -47.58 -16.15
C VAL A 369 13.63 -47.36 -16.85
N ALA A 370 13.94 -46.12 -17.26
CA ALA A 370 15.13 -45.77 -18.03
C ALA A 370 16.41 -45.54 -17.18
N ASP A 371 17.56 -45.61 -17.87
CA ASP A 371 18.88 -45.24 -17.36
C ASP A 371 18.90 -43.79 -16.82
N GLU A 372 19.63 -43.55 -15.72
CA GLU A 372 19.81 -42.23 -15.06
C GLU A 372 19.94 -41.00 -15.99
N PRO A 373 20.82 -41.00 -17.03
CA PRO A 373 20.96 -39.85 -17.93
C PRO A 373 19.72 -39.59 -18.79
N LEU A 374 19.02 -40.64 -19.25
CA LEU A 374 17.81 -40.50 -20.06
C LEU A 374 16.61 -40.05 -19.21
N ARG A 375 16.55 -40.52 -17.96
CA ARG A 375 15.55 -40.09 -16.98
C ARG A 375 15.65 -38.58 -16.70
N ASN A 376 16.86 -38.06 -16.53
CA ASN A 376 17.07 -36.65 -16.26
C ASN A 376 16.63 -35.77 -17.44
N GLU A 377 16.96 -36.16 -18.69
CA GLU A 377 16.51 -35.46 -19.89
C GLU A 377 14.98 -35.50 -20.05
N SER A 378 14.35 -36.66 -19.76
CA SER A 378 12.89 -36.82 -19.78
C SER A 378 12.17 -35.92 -18.76
N ILE A 379 12.72 -35.82 -17.54
CA ILE A 379 12.22 -34.93 -16.49
C ILE A 379 12.34 -33.47 -16.91
N GLU A 380 13.49 -33.05 -17.45
CA GLU A 380 13.69 -31.68 -17.92
C GLU A 380 12.67 -31.30 -19.01
N VAL A 381 12.48 -32.15 -20.01
CA VAL A 381 11.51 -31.92 -21.09
C VAL A 381 10.08 -31.83 -20.55
N SER A 382 9.69 -32.70 -19.63
CA SER A 382 8.36 -32.71 -19.02
C SER A 382 8.11 -31.46 -18.16
N VAL A 383 9.11 -31.04 -17.37
CA VAL A 383 9.06 -29.79 -16.59
C VAL A 383 8.92 -28.58 -17.51
N GLU A 384 9.69 -28.51 -18.61
CA GLU A 384 9.59 -27.41 -19.57
C GLU A 384 8.22 -27.36 -20.24
N ARG A 385 7.66 -28.52 -20.63
CA ARG A 385 6.32 -28.61 -21.23
C ARG A 385 5.24 -28.15 -20.27
N LEU A 386 5.22 -28.68 -19.04
CA LEU A 386 4.25 -28.27 -18.02
C LEU A 386 4.39 -26.77 -17.68
N THR A 387 5.61 -26.27 -17.55
CA THR A 387 5.86 -24.84 -17.31
C THR A 387 5.34 -23.96 -18.45
N ARG A 388 5.46 -24.41 -19.70
CA ARG A 388 4.91 -23.72 -20.87
C ARG A 388 3.38 -23.66 -20.80
N ARG A 389 2.73 -24.78 -20.50
CA ARG A 389 1.27 -24.88 -20.38
C ARG A 389 0.71 -24.02 -19.25
N LEU A 390 1.40 -23.98 -18.11
CA LEU A 390 1.05 -23.08 -17.01
C LEU A 390 1.16 -21.60 -17.40
N LYS A 391 2.12 -21.23 -18.25
CA LYS A 391 2.24 -19.85 -18.79
C LYS A 391 1.12 -19.53 -19.78
N ASP A 392 0.74 -20.49 -20.63
CA ASP A 392 -0.36 -20.33 -21.59
C ASP A 392 -1.70 -20.19 -20.85
N LEU A 393 -1.97 -21.06 -19.87
CA LEU A 393 -3.13 -20.96 -18.98
C LEU A 393 -3.19 -19.60 -18.28
N LYS A 394 -2.07 -19.16 -17.69
CA LYS A 394 -1.98 -17.84 -17.05
C LYS A 394 -2.35 -16.71 -18.03
N LYS A 395 -1.83 -16.76 -19.26
CA LYS A 395 -2.10 -15.76 -20.28
C LYS A 395 -3.57 -15.77 -20.69
N GLN A 396 -4.16 -16.97 -20.83
CA GLN A 396 -5.57 -17.11 -21.18
C GLN A 396 -6.48 -16.55 -20.10
N LEU A 397 -6.25 -16.90 -18.83
CA LEU A 397 -6.99 -16.36 -17.69
C LEU A 397 -6.90 -14.83 -17.63
N GLN A 398 -5.72 -14.28 -17.95
CA GLN A 398 -5.53 -12.84 -18.02
C GLN A 398 -6.33 -12.20 -19.17
N ILE A 399 -6.36 -12.81 -20.35
CA ILE A 399 -7.18 -12.33 -21.49
C ILE A 399 -8.66 -12.31 -21.08
N VAL A 400 -9.15 -13.42 -20.53
CA VAL A 400 -10.55 -13.54 -20.07
C VAL A 400 -10.87 -12.49 -19.00
N ALA A 401 -9.99 -12.30 -18.01
CA ALA A 401 -10.18 -11.27 -16.99
C ALA A 401 -10.29 -9.86 -17.61
N MET A 402 -9.40 -9.52 -18.56
CA MET A 402 -9.42 -8.19 -19.19
C MET A 402 -10.62 -7.99 -20.10
N GLU A 403 -11.09 -9.04 -20.78
CA GLU A 403 -12.29 -8.98 -21.61
C GLU A 403 -13.55 -8.84 -20.75
N GLN A 404 -13.67 -9.59 -19.66
CA GLN A 404 -14.76 -9.42 -18.69
C GLN A 404 -14.79 -8.01 -18.11
N ILE A 405 -13.63 -7.48 -17.67
CA ILE A 405 -13.53 -6.12 -17.15
C ILE A 405 -13.94 -5.10 -18.21
N SER A 406 -13.51 -5.31 -19.45
CA SER A 406 -13.86 -4.41 -20.56
C SER A 406 -15.37 -4.46 -20.81
N GLU A 407 -16.00 -5.62 -20.83
CA GLU A 407 -17.44 -5.74 -21.09
C GLU A 407 -18.28 -5.15 -19.96
N VAL A 408 -17.92 -5.42 -18.70
CA VAL A 408 -18.58 -4.85 -17.51
C VAL A 408 -18.49 -3.32 -17.47
N LEU A 409 -17.40 -2.72 -17.96
CA LEU A 409 -17.17 -1.27 -17.93
C LEU A 409 -17.55 -0.55 -19.24
N ARG A 410 -17.77 -1.28 -20.35
CA ARG A 410 -18.08 -0.71 -21.68
C ARG A 410 -19.53 -0.26 -21.80
N THR A 411 -20.39 -0.70 -20.90
CA THR A 411 -21.79 -0.29 -20.88
C THR A 411 -21.91 1.15 -20.38
N ASN A 412 -22.28 2.07 -21.27
CA ASN A 412 -22.83 3.39 -20.91
C ASN A 412 -24.13 3.30 -20.05
N GLU A 413 -24.49 2.11 -19.60
CA GLU A 413 -25.60 1.81 -18.72
C GLU A 413 -25.49 2.62 -17.43
N ASP A 414 -24.31 2.77 -16.83
CA ASP A 414 -24.18 3.55 -15.59
C ASP A 414 -24.60 5.02 -15.78
N GLN A 415 -24.20 5.67 -16.87
CA GLN A 415 -24.61 7.06 -17.14
C GLN A 415 -26.12 7.16 -17.45
N VAL A 416 -26.67 6.17 -18.17
CA VAL A 416 -28.10 6.10 -18.48
C VAL A 416 -28.92 5.84 -17.21
N ILE A 417 -28.46 4.95 -16.33
CA ILE A 417 -29.07 4.63 -15.04
C ILE A 417 -29.04 5.87 -14.16
N LEU A 418 -27.89 6.53 -13.98
CA LEU A 418 -27.77 7.74 -13.16
C LEU A 418 -28.66 8.88 -13.68
N SER A 419 -28.68 9.12 -15.00
CA SER A 419 -29.53 10.15 -15.60
C SER A 419 -31.02 9.81 -15.48
N SER A 420 -31.40 8.54 -15.60
CA SER A 420 -32.77 8.07 -15.39
C SER A 420 -33.20 8.23 -13.93
N ILE A 421 -32.34 7.89 -12.97
CA ILE A 421 -32.60 8.11 -11.54
C ILE A 421 -32.79 9.59 -11.25
N LYS A 422 -31.92 10.48 -11.75
CA LYS A 422 -32.08 11.93 -11.60
C LYS A 422 -33.43 12.39 -12.16
N THR A 423 -33.82 11.87 -13.33
CA THR A 423 -35.10 12.21 -13.99
C THR A 423 -36.30 11.73 -13.17
N CYS A 424 -36.34 10.45 -12.78
CA CYS A 424 -37.40 9.87 -11.94
C CYS A 424 -37.48 10.58 -10.58
N SER A 425 -36.32 10.95 -10.01
CA SER A 425 -36.25 11.67 -8.74
C SER A 425 -36.88 13.06 -8.82
N VAL A 426 -36.58 13.81 -9.88
CA VAL A 426 -37.17 15.14 -10.12
C VAL A 426 -38.66 15.06 -10.47
N SER A 427 -39.09 14.00 -11.16
CA SER A 427 -40.51 13.81 -11.50
C SER A 427 -41.37 13.25 -10.36
N GLY A 428 -40.76 12.85 -9.23
CA GLY A 428 -41.47 12.23 -8.11
C GLY A 428 -41.87 10.78 -8.34
N ASP A 429 -41.24 10.10 -9.31
CA ASP A 429 -41.55 8.71 -9.68
C ASP A 429 -40.78 7.73 -8.78
N ILE A 430 -41.37 7.40 -7.63
CA ILE A 430 -40.76 6.49 -6.63
C ILE A 430 -40.61 5.08 -7.21
N ASP A 431 -41.63 4.56 -7.89
CA ASP A 431 -41.61 3.21 -8.49
C ASP A 431 -40.50 3.10 -9.54
N GLY A 432 -40.30 4.16 -10.33
CA GLY A 432 -39.19 4.28 -11.27
C GLY A 432 -37.81 4.21 -10.60
N VAL A 433 -37.61 4.91 -9.48
CA VAL A 433 -36.34 4.84 -8.71
C VAL A 433 -36.14 3.45 -8.09
N GLU A 434 -37.19 2.84 -7.52
CA GLU A 434 -37.10 1.53 -6.87
C GLU A 434 -36.84 0.40 -7.87
N LYS A 435 -37.28 0.52 -9.13
CA LYS A 435 -36.98 -0.45 -10.19
C LYS A 435 -35.47 -0.62 -10.42
N PHE A 436 -34.70 0.45 -10.27
CA PHE A 436 -33.24 0.40 -10.42
C PHE A 436 -32.52 -0.31 -9.26
N LEU A 437 -33.20 -0.60 -8.14
CA LEU A 437 -32.63 -1.37 -7.03
C LEU A 437 -32.17 -2.76 -7.47
N GLU A 438 -32.94 -3.43 -8.31
CA GLU A 438 -32.60 -4.77 -8.81
C GLU A 438 -31.46 -4.69 -9.83
N GLU A 439 -31.44 -3.67 -10.68
CA GLU A 439 -30.36 -3.45 -11.67
C GLU A 439 -29.03 -3.15 -10.96
N PHE A 440 -29.04 -2.37 -9.88
CA PHE A 440 -27.83 -2.13 -9.07
C PHE A 440 -27.40 -3.31 -8.20
N ARG A 441 -28.30 -4.22 -7.81
CA ARG A 441 -27.90 -5.48 -7.15
C ARG A 441 -26.98 -6.31 -8.03
N HIS A 442 -27.12 -6.19 -9.36
CA HIS A 442 -26.30 -6.86 -10.36
C HIS A 442 -25.03 -6.07 -10.74
N ALA A 443 -24.93 -4.78 -10.41
CA ALA A 443 -23.68 -4.00 -10.49
C ALA A 443 -22.70 -4.51 -9.41
N GLU A 444 -22.08 -5.65 -9.73
CA GLU A 444 -21.34 -6.53 -8.83
C GLU A 444 -20.17 -5.84 -8.12
N ARG A 445 -20.14 -6.02 -6.79
CA ARG A 445 -19.02 -5.88 -5.82
C ARG A 445 -18.25 -4.54 -5.76
N ASN A 446 -18.08 -3.79 -6.84
CA ASN A 446 -17.21 -2.62 -6.91
C ASN A 446 -17.82 -1.34 -6.30
N LEU A 447 -19.16 -1.20 -6.34
CA LEU A 447 -19.90 -0.02 -5.83
C LEU A 447 -21.05 -0.41 -4.89
N ARG A 448 -21.02 -1.65 -4.38
CA ARG A 448 -22.10 -2.28 -3.60
C ARG A 448 -22.54 -1.45 -2.41
N SER A 449 -21.63 -0.69 -1.80
CA SER A 449 -21.96 0.19 -0.67
C SER A 449 -22.54 1.55 -1.09
N LEU A 450 -22.23 2.05 -2.28
CA LEU A 450 -22.69 3.37 -2.75
C LEU A 450 -24.06 3.29 -3.43
N ALA A 451 -24.34 2.20 -4.15
CA ALA A 451 -25.57 2.04 -4.96
C ALA A 451 -26.85 2.21 -4.12
N PRO A 452 -27.00 1.52 -2.98
CA PRO A 452 -28.19 1.67 -2.13
C PRO A 452 -28.34 3.10 -1.61
N LEU A 453 -27.24 3.79 -1.31
CA LEU A 453 -27.26 5.15 -0.78
C LEU A 453 -27.68 6.17 -1.85
N THR A 454 -27.25 5.97 -3.10
CA THR A 454 -27.68 6.79 -4.25
C THR A 454 -29.19 6.67 -4.48
N LEU A 455 -29.75 5.46 -4.37
CA LEU A 455 -31.20 5.25 -4.47
C LEU A 455 -31.97 5.90 -3.32
N LEU A 456 -31.46 5.80 -2.09
CA LEU A 456 -32.06 6.45 -0.92
C LEU A 456 -32.04 7.98 -1.05
N ALA A 457 -30.96 8.55 -1.61
CA ALA A 457 -30.90 9.97 -1.95
C ALA A 457 -31.98 10.32 -2.99
N GLY A 458 -32.10 9.53 -4.07
CA GLY A 458 -33.10 9.71 -5.12
C GLY A 458 -34.52 9.66 -4.58
N ARG A 459 -34.84 8.65 -3.77
CA ARG A 459 -36.13 8.51 -3.08
C ARG A 459 -36.46 9.71 -2.19
N THR A 460 -35.46 10.23 -1.47
CA THR A 460 -35.64 11.44 -0.65
C THR A 460 -36.05 12.62 -1.51
N LEU A 461 -35.45 12.78 -2.69
CA LEU A 461 -35.84 13.81 -3.66
C LEU A 461 -37.24 13.56 -4.25
N CYS A 462 -37.63 12.31 -4.53
CA CYS A 462 -39.00 12.00 -4.98
C CYS A 462 -40.05 12.47 -3.95
N ILE A 463 -39.78 12.25 -2.66
CA ILE A 463 -40.67 12.64 -1.56
C ILE A 463 -40.67 14.17 -1.38
N HIS A 464 -39.53 14.82 -1.62
CA HIS A 464 -39.33 16.26 -1.44
C HIS A 464 -38.86 16.96 -2.74
N PRO A 465 -39.67 16.99 -3.82
CA PRO A 465 -39.21 17.39 -5.16
C PRO A 465 -38.80 18.87 -5.29
N SER A 466 -39.29 19.73 -4.40
CA SER A 466 -38.92 21.16 -4.33
C SER A 466 -37.64 21.42 -3.55
N SER A 467 -37.10 20.44 -2.83
CA SER A 467 -35.95 20.61 -1.96
C SER A 467 -34.65 20.72 -2.75
N ARG A 468 -34.03 21.91 -2.75
CA ARG A 468 -32.71 22.13 -3.36
C ARG A 468 -31.62 21.27 -2.70
N ILE A 469 -31.66 21.13 -1.37
CA ILE A 469 -30.69 20.34 -0.60
C ILE A 469 -30.79 18.85 -0.95
N ALA A 470 -32.01 18.33 -1.14
CA ALA A 470 -32.19 16.93 -1.53
C ALA A 470 -31.69 16.69 -2.97
N ARG A 471 -31.83 17.69 -3.86
CA ARG A 471 -31.31 17.64 -5.23
C ARG A 471 -29.78 17.65 -5.25
N GLU A 472 -29.17 18.58 -4.52
CA GLU A 472 -27.72 18.64 -4.32
C GLU A 472 -27.19 17.30 -3.80
N ASN A 473 -27.86 16.70 -2.81
CA ASN A 473 -27.48 15.39 -2.28
C ASN A 473 -27.47 14.31 -3.37
N VAL A 474 -28.53 14.18 -4.16
CA VAL A 474 -28.57 13.21 -5.28
C VAL A 474 -27.44 13.47 -6.28
N GLU A 475 -27.18 14.73 -6.62
CA GLU A 475 -26.11 15.10 -7.55
C GLU A 475 -24.74 14.64 -7.04
N VAL A 476 -24.39 14.92 -5.78
CA VAL A 476 -23.10 14.50 -5.20
C VAL A 476 -22.96 12.97 -5.16
N PHE A 477 -24.03 12.23 -4.84
CA PHE A 477 -24.00 10.76 -4.88
C PHE A 477 -23.77 10.21 -6.29
N CYS A 478 -24.47 10.75 -7.29
CA CYS A 478 -24.29 10.35 -8.69
C CYS A 478 -22.89 10.72 -9.22
N ASP A 479 -22.36 11.88 -8.86
CA ASP A 479 -21.04 12.33 -9.30
C ASP A 479 -19.93 11.49 -8.67
N THR A 480 -20.09 11.12 -7.38
CA THR A 480 -19.19 10.20 -6.70
C THR A 480 -19.22 8.82 -7.35
N TRP A 481 -20.40 8.31 -7.71
CA TRP A 481 -20.54 7.06 -8.47
C TRP A 481 -19.78 7.11 -9.79
N ALA A 482 -20.03 8.15 -10.59
CA ALA A 482 -19.37 8.33 -11.89
C ALA A 482 -17.84 8.41 -11.73
N GLN A 483 -17.35 9.08 -10.69
CA GLN A 483 -15.91 9.13 -10.40
C GLN A 483 -15.34 7.74 -10.07
N CYS A 484 -16.04 6.92 -9.29
CA CYS A 484 -15.59 5.56 -9.00
C CYS A 484 -15.56 4.67 -10.25
N VAL A 485 -16.56 4.75 -11.12
CA VAL A 485 -16.58 4.02 -12.41
C VAL A 485 -15.41 4.44 -13.31
N ASN A 486 -15.14 5.75 -13.38
CA ASN A 486 -14.00 6.28 -14.15
C ASN A 486 -12.65 5.79 -13.60
N ASP A 487 -12.53 5.70 -12.28
CA ASP A 487 -11.32 5.18 -11.63
C ASP A 487 -11.13 3.68 -11.87
N LEU A 488 -12.20 2.88 -11.78
CA LEU A 488 -12.16 1.46 -12.14
C LEU A 488 -11.76 1.26 -13.60
N SER A 489 -12.30 2.09 -14.50
CA SER A 489 -11.93 2.09 -15.92
C SER A 489 -10.47 2.46 -16.16
N ARG A 490 -9.93 3.41 -15.38
CA ARG A 490 -8.50 3.76 -15.42
C ARG A 490 -7.63 2.60 -14.90
N LEU A 491 -7.98 2.04 -13.74
CA LEU A 491 -7.27 0.93 -13.12
C LEU A 491 -7.28 -0.33 -13.99
N ALA A 492 -8.40 -0.62 -14.67
CA ALA A 492 -8.50 -1.68 -15.65
C ALA A 492 -7.47 -1.53 -16.78
N LYS A 493 -7.37 -0.32 -17.36
CA LYS A 493 -6.40 0.00 -18.43
C LYS A 493 -4.96 -0.09 -17.94
N GLU A 494 -4.67 0.40 -16.74
CA GLU A 494 -3.35 0.30 -16.12
C GLU A 494 -2.97 -1.15 -15.85
N THR A 495 -3.92 -1.96 -15.37
CA THR A 495 -3.73 -3.40 -15.12
C THR A 495 -3.48 -4.16 -16.41
N ASP A 496 -4.25 -3.90 -17.48
CA ASP A 496 -4.02 -4.50 -18.79
C ASP A 496 -2.64 -4.12 -19.36
N ALA A 497 -2.23 -2.85 -19.24
CA ALA A 497 -0.92 -2.41 -19.67
C ALA A 497 0.22 -3.06 -18.87
N ALA A 498 0.05 -3.24 -17.56
CA ALA A 498 1.00 -3.93 -16.69
C ALA A 498 1.10 -5.41 -17.04
N ALA A 499 -0.05 -6.07 -17.20
CA ALA A 499 -0.14 -7.50 -17.44
C ALA A 499 0.29 -7.88 -18.87
N SER A 500 0.11 -6.98 -19.85
CA SER A 500 0.63 -7.13 -21.21
C SER A 500 2.14 -6.83 -21.34
N GLY A 501 2.81 -6.44 -20.26
CA GLY A 501 4.24 -6.09 -20.26
C GLY A 501 4.61 -4.78 -20.95
N ARG A 502 3.62 -3.99 -21.39
CA ARG A 502 3.82 -2.70 -22.08
C ARG A 502 4.53 -1.68 -21.18
N LEU A 503 4.19 -1.65 -19.89
CA LEU A 503 4.84 -0.78 -18.90
C LEU A 503 6.33 -1.12 -18.67
N ALA A 504 6.68 -2.41 -18.71
CA ALA A 504 8.07 -2.84 -18.58
C ALA A 504 8.90 -2.46 -19.82
N ALA A 505 8.33 -2.63 -21.01
CA ALA A 505 8.94 -2.23 -22.27
C ALA A 505 9.14 -0.70 -22.35
N GLU A 506 8.18 0.09 -21.88
CA GLU A 506 8.27 1.56 -21.85
C GLU A 506 9.35 2.04 -20.86
N LYS A 507 9.42 1.45 -19.66
CA LYS A 507 10.46 1.74 -18.67
C LYS A 507 11.86 1.32 -19.15
N GLN A 508 11.97 0.20 -19.87
CA GLN A 508 13.23 -0.23 -20.50
C GLN A 508 13.63 0.69 -21.66
N ALA A 509 12.69 1.16 -22.47
CA ALA A 509 12.95 2.13 -23.54
C ALA A 509 13.44 3.48 -23.00
N TYR A 510 12.95 3.90 -21.82
CA TYR A 510 13.43 5.11 -21.14
C TYR A 510 14.77 4.94 -20.42
N MET A 511 15.21 3.71 -20.17
CA MET A 511 16.49 3.36 -19.53
C MET A 511 17.60 3.01 -20.53
N SER A 512 17.31 2.98 -21.84
CA SER A 512 18.37 3.01 -22.85
C SER A 512 19.15 4.31 -22.71
N LEU A 513 20.45 4.21 -22.40
CA LEU A 513 21.39 5.34 -22.36
C LEU A 513 21.19 6.26 -23.58
N PRO A 514 21.33 7.60 -23.44
CA PRO A 514 21.27 8.49 -24.58
C PRO A 514 22.33 8.04 -25.60
N ARG A 515 21.89 7.86 -26.85
CA ARG A 515 22.76 7.42 -27.95
C ARG A 515 24.00 8.35 -27.99
N PRO A 516 25.23 7.83 -28.01
CA PRO A 516 26.41 8.66 -28.12
C PRO A 516 26.39 9.34 -29.50
N GLY A 517 26.32 10.67 -29.56
CA GLY A 517 26.46 11.38 -30.83
C GLY A 517 25.66 12.67 -31.04
N VAL A 518 25.09 13.31 -30.03
CA VAL A 518 24.58 14.68 -30.19
C VAL A 518 25.18 15.58 -29.12
N SER A 519 26.13 16.41 -29.54
CA SER A 519 26.63 17.55 -28.76
C SER A 519 25.47 18.52 -28.53
N GLN A 520 24.78 18.44 -27.40
CA GLN A 520 23.94 19.53 -26.94
C GLN A 520 24.74 20.39 -25.96
N SER A 521 25.00 21.61 -26.42
CA SER A 521 25.48 22.72 -25.63
C SER A 521 24.63 22.92 -24.38
N ILE A 522 25.32 23.09 -23.26
CA ILE A 522 24.78 23.45 -21.96
C ILE A 522 23.99 24.76 -22.10
N VAL A 523 22.68 24.71 -21.93
CA VAL A 523 21.87 25.87 -21.52
C VAL A 523 20.80 25.42 -20.53
N GLY A 524 20.95 25.90 -19.29
CA GLY A 524 19.87 26.34 -18.39
C GLY A 524 18.71 25.38 -18.12
N SER A 525 18.76 24.74 -16.95
CA SER A 525 17.62 24.09 -16.29
C SER A 525 16.37 24.98 -16.29
N ARG A 526 15.34 24.56 -17.03
CA ARG A 526 13.95 24.99 -16.81
C ARG A 526 13.06 23.76 -16.82
N ARG A 527 12.37 23.56 -15.68
CA ARG A 527 11.21 22.70 -15.48
C ARG A 527 10.26 22.79 -16.67
N SER A 528 9.87 21.65 -17.24
CA SER A 528 8.66 21.58 -18.07
C SER A 528 7.79 20.41 -17.67
N TYR A 529 6.61 20.78 -17.22
CA TYR A 529 5.39 20.01 -17.10
C TYR A 529 5.02 19.45 -18.48
N CYS A 530 4.56 18.20 -18.55
CA CYS A 530 3.92 17.65 -19.75
C CYS A 530 2.47 17.29 -19.45
N VAL A 531 1.60 18.18 -19.91
CA VAL A 531 0.17 17.97 -20.16
C VAL A 531 0.04 17.15 -21.44
N SER A 532 -0.83 16.16 -21.44
CA SER A 532 -1.14 15.32 -22.59
C SER A 532 -2.12 16.02 -23.55
N SER A 533 -1.81 16.06 -24.84
CA SER A 533 -2.81 16.29 -25.89
C SER A 533 -2.39 15.64 -27.22
N LEU A 534 -3.40 15.10 -27.90
CA LEU A 534 -3.38 14.27 -29.11
C LEU A 534 -2.82 14.98 -30.37
N SER A 535 -2.24 14.20 -31.31
CA SER A 535 -2.78 13.94 -32.68
C SER A 535 -1.70 13.70 -33.77
N VAL A 536 -1.79 12.52 -34.42
CA VAL A 536 -1.87 12.24 -35.88
C VAL A 536 -0.75 12.70 -36.87
N THR A 537 -0.38 11.74 -37.75
CA THR A 537 0.20 11.79 -39.13
C THR A 537 1.73 11.78 -39.40
N SER A 538 2.19 10.59 -39.86
CA SER A 538 2.98 10.28 -41.08
C SER A 538 4.26 11.07 -41.47
N SER A 539 5.42 10.38 -41.34
CA SER A 539 6.47 10.02 -42.34
C SER A 539 6.61 10.78 -43.68
N PRO A 540 7.71 10.59 -44.45
CA PRO A 540 9.13 10.26 -44.12
C PRO A 540 10.14 11.08 -44.97
N ASN A 541 11.46 10.96 -44.74
CA ASN A 541 12.43 10.48 -45.74
C ASN A 541 13.92 10.87 -45.56
N PHE A 542 14.73 9.85 -45.90
CA PHE A 542 15.96 9.87 -46.71
C PHE A 542 17.37 10.11 -46.15
N TYR A 543 18.11 8.99 -46.22
CA TYR A 543 19.39 8.74 -46.92
C TYR A 543 20.75 8.87 -46.20
N ARG A 544 21.46 7.74 -46.34
CA ARG A 544 22.90 7.55 -46.65
C ARG A 544 23.90 7.96 -45.57
N SER A 545 25.04 7.30 -45.45
CA SER A 545 25.58 6.03 -45.94
C SER A 545 26.97 5.91 -45.32
N SER A 546 27.44 4.68 -45.17
CA SER A 546 28.82 4.28 -45.43
C SER A 546 29.91 4.58 -44.39
N ASN A 547 30.31 3.47 -43.77
CA ASN A 547 31.61 2.80 -44.00
C ASN A 547 32.74 2.96 -42.98
N ASN A 548 33.18 1.77 -42.55
CA ASN A 548 34.55 1.30 -42.28
C ASN A 548 35.08 1.33 -40.82
N LEU A 549 34.90 0.19 -40.13
CA LEU A 549 35.92 -0.88 -39.88
C LEU A 549 37.38 -0.45 -39.53
N PRO A 550 38.21 -1.30 -38.88
CA PRO A 550 38.02 -2.15 -37.68
C PRO A 550 39.28 -2.18 -36.75
N PHE A 551 39.31 -3.16 -35.82
CA PHE A 551 40.44 -3.70 -35.02
C PHE A 551 40.76 -3.04 -33.66
N GLN A 552 41.26 -3.73 -32.63
CA GLN A 552 41.14 -5.09 -32.09
C GLN A 552 42.04 -5.12 -30.82
N LYS A 553 41.66 -5.96 -29.84
CA LYS A 553 42.51 -6.67 -28.86
C LYS A 553 43.19 -5.90 -27.71
N TYR A 554 42.67 -6.21 -26.51
CA TYR A 554 43.34 -6.83 -25.36
C TYR A 554 44.83 -6.56 -25.12
N VAL A 555 45.16 -6.00 -23.95
CA VAL A 555 46.28 -6.46 -23.09
C VAL A 555 45.95 -6.22 -21.60
N THR A 556 46.14 -7.26 -20.81
CA THR A 556 46.18 -7.34 -19.34
C THR A 556 47.38 -6.60 -18.74
N SER A 557 47.25 -5.88 -17.63
CA SER A 557 48.40 -5.59 -16.75
C SER A 557 48.01 -5.20 -15.32
N ASN A 558 48.57 -5.96 -14.37
CA ASN A 558 49.00 -5.64 -13.00
C ASN A 558 48.47 -4.33 -12.36
N ARG A 559 47.64 -4.48 -11.31
CA ARG A 559 47.33 -3.41 -10.36
C ARG A 559 48.33 -3.42 -9.20
N SER A 560 49.07 -2.32 -9.06
CA SER A 560 50.00 -2.02 -7.98
C SER A 560 49.28 -1.74 -6.65
N GLU A 561 49.92 -2.09 -5.53
CA GLU A 561 49.43 -1.97 -4.15
C GLU A 561 48.94 -0.56 -3.75
N ASP A 562 49.32 0.49 -4.48
CA ASP A 562 48.89 1.87 -4.23
C ASP A 562 47.42 2.16 -4.58
N GLN A 563 46.76 1.34 -5.40
CA GLN A 563 45.34 1.52 -5.72
C GLN A 563 44.38 1.00 -4.63
N LEU A 564 44.83 0.07 -3.78
CA LEU A 564 44.07 -0.37 -2.59
C LEU A 564 44.05 0.70 -1.49
N HIS A 565 45.04 1.58 -1.44
CA HIS A 565 45.16 2.63 -0.43
C HIS A 565 44.25 3.84 -0.65
N SER A 566 43.77 4.06 -1.88
CA SER A 566 42.81 5.12 -2.19
C SER A 566 41.38 4.74 -1.78
N ASP A 567 40.98 3.49 -1.98
CA ASP A 567 39.61 3.02 -1.70
C ASP A 567 39.31 2.91 -0.19
N ASP A 568 40.31 2.54 0.62
CA ASP A 568 40.20 2.49 2.09
C ASP A 568 40.07 3.89 2.73
N LEU A 569 40.66 4.92 2.11
CA LEU A 569 40.60 6.32 2.62
C LEU A 569 39.34 7.08 2.17
N VAL A 570 38.73 6.67 1.05
CA VAL A 570 37.40 7.16 0.62
C VAL A 570 36.33 6.64 1.57
N SER A 571 36.40 5.37 1.98
CA SER A 571 35.48 4.75 2.95
C SER A 571 35.44 5.46 4.32
N ILE A 572 36.53 6.11 4.73
CA ILE A 572 36.63 6.81 6.03
C ILE A 572 36.09 8.25 5.97
N ARG A 573 36.11 8.90 4.80
CA ARG A 573 35.57 10.27 4.65
C ARG A 573 34.04 10.27 4.62
N HIS A 574 33.42 9.17 4.15
CA HIS A 574 31.97 8.96 4.19
C HIS A 574 31.40 8.70 5.60
N LEU A 575 32.23 8.48 6.64
CA LEU A 575 31.75 8.21 8.01
C LEU A 575 31.19 9.44 8.74
N LYS A 576 31.58 10.65 8.34
CA LYS A 576 31.06 11.89 8.96
C LYS A 576 29.73 12.32 8.35
N ASP A 577 29.48 11.96 7.08
CA ASP A 577 28.26 12.26 6.33
C ASP A 577 27.18 11.16 6.47
N ALA A 578 27.52 10.01 7.06
CA ALA A 578 26.65 8.82 7.18
C ALA A 578 25.57 8.90 8.29
N LEU A 579 25.39 10.07 8.93
CA LEU A 579 24.44 10.29 10.04
C LEU A 579 23.27 11.23 9.69
N GLU A 580 23.26 11.84 8.49
CA GLU A 580 22.09 12.59 8.02
C GLU A 580 20.77 11.81 8.07
N PRO A 581 20.72 10.50 7.74
CA PRO A 581 19.47 9.74 7.77
C PRO A 581 18.84 9.61 9.17
N MET A 582 19.65 9.68 10.24
CA MET A 582 19.19 9.53 11.63
C MET A 582 18.54 10.82 12.16
N GLU A 583 19.13 11.98 11.84
CA GLU A 583 18.51 13.27 12.12
C GLU A 583 17.24 13.45 11.25
N GLN A 584 17.23 12.91 10.04
CA GLN A 584 16.04 12.83 9.19
C GLN A 584 14.97 11.90 9.78
N PHE A 585 15.32 10.77 10.40
CA PHE A 585 14.37 9.91 11.11
C PHE A 585 13.80 10.58 12.37
N HIS A 586 14.65 11.26 13.16
CA HIS A 586 14.19 12.04 14.29
C HIS A 586 13.28 13.21 13.86
N ARG A 587 13.63 13.92 12.77
CA ARG A 587 12.75 14.92 12.15
C ARG A 587 11.46 14.27 11.64
N PHE A 588 11.50 13.10 11.03
CA PHE A 588 10.30 12.39 10.57
C PHE A 588 9.37 12.05 11.75
N VAL A 589 9.92 11.53 12.86
CA VAL A 589 9.16 11.28 14.09
C VAL A 589 8.59 12.59 14.65
N LYS A 590 9.40 13.65 14.65
CA LYS A 590 9.01 14.96 15.17
C LYS A 590 7.97 15.66 14.30
N ASP A 591 8.15 15.71 12.99
CA ASP A 591 7.22 16.28 12.01
C ASP A 591 5.90 15.51 11.98
N THR A 592 5.94 14.19 12.23
CA THR A 592 4.71 13.40 12.47
C THR A 592 4.09 13.74 13.82
N SER A 593 4.86 14.12 14.85
CA SER A 593 4.35 14.44 16.19
C SER A 593 3.86 15.90 16.35
N SER A 594 4.47 16.86 15.66
CA SER A 594 4.22 18.30 15.81
C SER A 594 3.49 18.88 14.60
N SER A 595 2.16 18.93 14.68
CA SER A 595 1.35 19.79 13.80
C SER A 595 1.48 21.24 14.25
N SER A 596 2.56 21.91 13.82
CA SER A 596 2.62 23.37 13.80
C SER A 596 3.45 23.87 12.62
N SER A 597 2.73 24.23 11.55
CA SER A 597 3.16 25.16 10.50
C SER A 597 4.34 24.71 9.62
N ILE A 598 4.09 23.89 8.59
CA ILE A 598 5.03 23.74 7.48
C ILE A 598 4.32 24.03 6.16
N SER A 599 4.81 25.06 5.47
CA SER A 599 4.39 25.49 4.14
C SER A 599 4.71 24.42 3.10
N ALA A 600 3.72 24.11 2.27
CA ALA A 600 3.79 23.19 1.14
C ALA A 600 4.96 23.48 0.18
N ALA A 601 5.88 22.53 0.05
CA ALA A 601 6.61 22.28 -1.19
C ALA A 601 7.22 20.87 -1.13
N ASN A 602 6.77 19.99 -2.04
CA ASN A 602 7.27 18.64 -2.32
C ASN A 602 6.49 17.47 -1.70
N THR A 603 5.23 17.30 -2.11
CA THR A 603 4.63 15.96 -2.20
C THR A 603 3.81 15.89 -3.48
N THR A 604 4.29 15.10 -4.46
CA THR A 604 3.62 14.92 -5.74
C THR A 604 2.35 14.09 -5.52
N ARG A 605 1.19 14.69 -5.79
CA ARG A 605 -0.19 14.24 -5.44
C ARG A 605 -0.48 14.27 -3.93
N SER A 606 -0.44 15.47 -3.34
CA SER A 606 -1.07 15.71 -2.04
C SER A 606 -2.59 15.49 -2.13
N PHE A 607 -3.14 14.96 -1.04
CA PHE A 607 -4.57 14.94 -0.74
C PHE A 607 -5.19 16.30 -1.11
N THR A 608 -6.22 16.34 -1.94
CA THR A 608 -6.93 17.56 -2.37
C THR A 608 -7.82 18.17 -1.27
N VAL A 609 -7.72 17.61 -0.07
CA VAL A 609 -8.56 17.88 1.09
C VAL A 609 -8.34 19.28 1.67
N ASP A 610 -7.12 19.81 1.76
CA ASP A 610 -6.92 21.14 2.37
C ASP A 610 -7.68 22.26 1.64
N ALA A 611 -7.67 22.22 0.29
CA ALA A 611 -8.38 23.19 -0.53
C ALA A 611 -9.90 22.93 -0.53
N ASN A 612 -10.31 21.66 -0.53
CA ASN A 612 -11.72 21.27 -0.53
C ASN A 612 -12.38 21.57 0.82
N PHE A 613 -11.74 21.29 1.95
CA PHE A 613 -12.30 21.52 3.28
C PHE A 613 -12.38 22.99 3.63
N GLN A 614 -11.39 23.81 3.25
CA GLN A 614 -11.48 25.25 3.42
C GLN A 614 -12.63 25.83 2.58
N CYS A 615 -12.75 25.43 1.31
CA CYS A 615 -13.88 25.83 0.46
C CYS A 615 -15.23 25.38 1.05
N ILE A 616 -15.33 24.13 1.51
CA ILE A 616 -16.53 23.58 2.14
C ILE A 616 -16.88 24.37 3.41
N SER A 617 -15.88 24.70 4.24
CA SER A 617 -16.10 25.47 5.46
C SER A 617 -16.57 26.90 5.16
N ASP A 618 -15.99 27.54 4.15
CA ASP A 618 -16.34 28.89 3.70
C ASP A 618 -17.76 28.90 3.09
N ASP A 619 -18.11 27.90 2.28
CA ASP A 619 -19.44 27.71 1.69
C ASP A 619 -20.51 27.42 2.74
N LEU A 620 -20.18 26.64 3.79
CA LEU A 620 -21.10 26.37 4.90
C LEU A 620 -21.35 27.60 5.76
N GLN A 621 -20.35 28.46 5.95
CA GLN A 621 -20.51 29.74 6.62
C GLN A 621 -21.33 30.73 5.78
N ASP A 622 -21.16 30.73 4.46
CA ASP A 622 -21.97 31.53 3.54
C ASP A 622 -23.43 31.03 3.47
N GLU A 623 -23.67 29.72 3.47
CA GLU A 623 -25.03 29.16 3.54
C GLU A 623 -25.73 29.45 4.88
N MET A 624 -25.01 29.40 6.02
CA MET A 624 -25.56 29.84 7.31
C MET A 624 -26.08 31.28 7.26
N SER A 625 -25.43 32.15 6.48
CA SER A 625 -25.87 33.53 6.29
C SER A 625 -27.14 33.64 5.42
N LYS A 626 -27.37 32.66 4.52
CA LYS A 626 -28.50 32.60 3.58
C LYS A 626 -29.72 31.84 4.09
N VAL A 627 -29.58 30.96 5.09
CA VAL A 627 -30.70 30.21 5.72
C VAL A 627 -31.75 31.14 6.37
N HIS A 628 -31.47 32.44 6.54
CA HIS A 628 -32.45 33.45 6.95
C HIS A 628 -33.36 33.99 5.83
N VAL A 629 -33.22 33.53 4.58
CA VAL A 629 -34.09 33.96 3.46
C VAL A 629 -35.04 32.82 3.09
N GLN A 630 -36.31 32.99 3.41
CA GLN A 630 -37.42 32.07 3.13
C GLN A 630 -37.45 31.60 1.66
N ASP A 631 -37.69 30.29 1.45
CA ASP A 631 -38.08 29.75 0.16
C ASP A 631 -39.37 30.44 -0.34
N PRO A 632 -39.48 30.80 -1.64
CA PRO A 632 -40.70 31.39 -2.19
C PRO A 632 -41.89 30.42 -2.11
N PRO A 633 -43.12 30.93 -1.94
CA PRO A 633 -44.31 30.09 -1.77
C PRO A 633 -44.56 29.19 -2.99
N PRO A 634 -45.19 28.01 -2.79
CA PRO A 634 -45.46 27.08 -3.87
C PRO A 634 -46.33 27.71 -4.97
N PRO A 635 -46.14 27.32 -6.24
CA PRO A 635 -46.92 27.86 -7.35
C PRO A 635 -48.42 27.55 -7.16
N PRO A 636 -49.32 28.48 -7.55
CA PRO A 636 -50.76 28.28 -7.36
C PRO A 636 -51.25 27.09 -8.19
N LEU A 637 -52.10 26.26 -7.56
CA LEU A 637 -52.74 25.09 -8.17
C LEU A 637 -53.46 25.46 -9.49
N PRO A 638 -53.44 24.58 -10.51
CA PRO A 638 -54.08 24.85 -11.79
C PRO A 638 -55.58 25.04 -11.60
N LYS A 639 -56.10 26.19 -12.05
CA LYS A 639 -57.53 26.48 -12.09
C LYS A 639 -58.23 25.41 -12.92
N HIS A 640 -59.18 24.69 -12.30
CA HIS A 640 -60.14 23.86 -13.01
C HIS A 640 -60.73 24.63 -14.19
N ARG A 641 -60.43 24.18 -15.42
CA ARG A 641 -61.24 24.55 -16.59
C ARG A 641 -62.57 23.84 -16.45
N THR A 642 -63.56 24.55 -15.91
CA THR A 642 -64.98 24.21 -16.06
C THR A 642 -65.28 24.22 -17.56
N LYS A 643 -65.51 23.05 -18.15
CA LYS A 643 -66.10 22.95 -19.50
C LYS A 643 -67.55 23.40 -19.39
N TYR A 644 -67.91 24.46 -20.10
CA TYR A 644 -69.31 24.73 -20.46
C TYR A 644 -69.52 24.21 -21.87
N TYR A 645 -70.49 23.29 -21.97
CA TYR A 645 -71.18 22.69 -23.12
C TYR A 645 -70.38 22.31 -24.36
#